data_AF-A0A4Z1DWR3-F1
#
_entry.id   AF-A0A4Z1DWR3-F1
#
_cell.length_a   1.000
_cell.length_b   1.000
_cell.length_c   1.000
_cell.angle_alpha   90.00
_cell.angle_beta   90.00
_cell.angle_gamma   90.00
#
_symmetry.space_group_name_H-M   'P 1'
#
loop_
_entity.id
_entity.type
_entity.pdbx_description
1 polymer ?
#
loop_
_entity_poly.entity_id
_entity_poly.type
_entity_poly.pdbx_seq_one_letter_code
_entity_poly.pdbx_strand_id
1 'polypeptide(L)'
;MKKKLLACLLFLFPLFAFASPAQAETVKVVFDTAYAPFEFKDSDQVYKGIDVEILDKVAEINGWTIEKSFPGFDAAVNMVQSGQADAIMAGMTKTKEREQVFDMSDTYYDTKVVIATKKANKITSYDQLKGKTVGVKNGTAAQRFLQKNKDKYGYTIKTFDTSDLMNNSLSTGAVDAIMDDQPVIEYAIKQGQDLSINMEGEAVGSFAFGVKKGGSHEKLIKQFNAALAQMKKDGTLDQIIEKWTGSSQSSSTATTTASTTVVPETSTEAGQKATPKKKTYKISSDSSFAPFVFQNDQSKYTGIDMELIKAIAKDQGFTLEISNPGFDAAVSDVQNGNADGMIAGMTVTDARKATFDFSDPYYTTNSILAVQESSNISSYEDLKGKTVGVKNGTASQTFLEENKSKYGYKIKTFSDGASMYDSLNSGSVAAIMDDEPVIKYAIKQGRKFKTPIEGTPSGQVAFAVHKDSNPELIEMFNNGLANLKESGEYQKILDKYLSSDSDETTDSTSVDETTIWGLLQNNYKQLLSGLGVTIALALLSFAIAMVIGIIFGMFSVSPYKWLRWTAEIFVDVIRGIPLMILAAFIFWGIPNLIESMTGQQSPINDFLAGTIALSLNAAAYIAEIVRGGIQAVPAGQMEASRSLGISYSKTMRKIILPQATKLMLPNFVNQFVIALKDTTIVSAIGLVELFQTGKIIIARNYQSFKMYAILAVFYLVIITLLTRFAKQLEKRAN
;
A
#
# COMPACT_ATOMS: atom_id res chain seq x y z
N MET A 1 36.83 -24.76 35.38
CA MET A 1 37.12 -23.97 34.15
C MET A 1 35.94 -23.07 33.77
N LYS A 2 35.84 -21.87 34.37
CA LYS A 2 35.02 -20.73 33.92
C LYS A 2 35.82 -19.44 34.27
N LYS A 3 35.54 -18.29 33.65
CA LYS A 3 36.32 -17.02 33.74
C LYS A 3 37.70 -16.97 33.01
N LYS A 4 37.82 -17.50 31.78
CA LYS A 4 38.97 -17.22 30.86
C LYS A 4 38.57 -17.02 29.39
N LEU A 5 37.37 -16.49 29.13
CA LEU A 5 36.83 -16.34 27.76
C LEU A 5 36.07 -15.01 27.54
N LEU A 6 36.31 -14.01 28.39
CA LEU A 6 35.65 -12.70 28.35
C LEU A 6 36.65 -11.52 28.26
N ALA A 7 37.91 -11.81 27.87
CA ALA A 7 39.03 -10.88 27.97
C ALA A 7 39.73 -10.57 26.62
N CYS A 8 39.22 -11.11 25.50
CA CYS A 8 39.88 -11.04 24.18
C CYS A 8 39.13 -10.14 23.17
N LEU A 9 38.31 -9.19 23.64
CA LEU A 9 37.47 -8.33 22.79
C LEU A 9 37.50 -6.84 23.21
N LEU A 10 38.54 -6.42 23.93
CA LEU A 10 38.68 -5.04 24.44
C LEU A 10 40.09 -4.42 24.24
N PHE A 11 40.95 -5.04 23.43
CA PHE A 11 42.29 -4.54 23.10
C PHE A 11 42.58 -4.67 21.61
N LEU A 12 42.18 -3.66 20.83
CA LEU A 12 42.75 -3.34 19.52
C LEU A 12 42.36 -1.90 19.10
N PHE A 13 43.01 -0.92 19.73
CA PHE A 13 42.96 0.49 19.33
C PHE A 13 44.37 1.07 19.43
N PRO A 14 45.10 1.26 18.32
CA PRO A 14 46.35 2.00 18.33
C PRO A 14 46.07 3.51 18.34
N LEU A 15 46.58 4.24 19.34
CA LEU A 15 46.68 5.69 19.23
C LEU A 15 47.73 6.03 18.17
N PHE A 16 47.31 6.61 17.06
CA PHE A 16 48.19 7.37 16.18
C PHE A 16 47.84 8.86 16.28
N ALA A 17 48.64 9.57 17.07
CA ALA A 17 48.67 11.03 17.05
C ALA A 17 49.68 11.48 15.97
N PHE A 18 49.17 12.00 14.85
CA PHE A 18 49.95 12.75 13.88
C PHE A 18 49.26 14.08 13.58
N ALA A 19 50.05 15.09 13.21
CA ALA A 19 49.58 16.47 13.08
C ALA A 19 48.54 16.61 11.96
N SER A 20 47.46 17.33 12.24
CA SER A 20 46.41 17.62 11.27
C SER A 20 46.97 18.48 10.12
N PRO A 21 46.90 18.03 8.85
CA PRO A 21 46.77 18.98 7.74
C PRO A 21 45.45 19.74 7.89
N ALA A 22 45.30 20.88 7.20
CA ALA A 22 44.04 21.62 7.22
C ALA A 22 42.89 20.70 6.76
N GLN A 23 41.91 20.49 7.63
CA GLN A 23 40.88 19.47 7.43
C GLN A 23 39.96 19.86 6.27
N ALA A 24 39.93 19.04 5.22
CA ALA A 24 38.99 19.20 4.12
C ALA A 24 37.55 19.09 4.65
N GLU A 25 36.67 19.96 4.15
CA GLU A 25 35.26 19.99 4.51
C GLU A 25 34.58 18.73 3.93
N THR A 26 34.04 17.87 4.80
CA THR A 26 33.39 16.62 4.38
C THR A 26 31.96 16.90 3.95
N VAL A 27 31.68 16.78 2.65
CA VAL A 27 30.37 17.01 2.04
C VAL A 27 29.53 15.72 2.07
N LYS A 28 28.43 15.76 2.79
CA LYS A 28 27.46 14.67 2.91
C LYS A 28 26.46 14.73 1.74
N VAL A 29 26.39 13.67 0.93
CA VAL A 29 25.48 13.62 -0.22
C VAL A 29 24.56 12.40 -0.14
N VAL A 30 23.27 12.64 -0.36
CA VAL A 30 22.21 11.62 -0.33
C VAL A 30 21.64 11.31 -1.70
N PHE A 31 21.28 10.04 -1.87
CA PHE A 31 20.87 9.40 -3.12
C PHE A 31 19.55 8.63 -2.93
N ASP A 32 18.91 8.17 -4.03
CA ASP A 32 17.86 7.16 -3.91
C ASP A 32 18.41 5.81 -3.39
N THR A 33 17.51 4.88 -3.02
CA THR A 33 17.87 3.52 -2.61
C THR A 33 18.26 2.63 -3.82
N ALA A 34 17.56 2.74 -4.96
CA ALA A 34 17.76 1.88 -6.13
C ALA A 34 17.07 2.42 -7.42
N TYR A 35 17.76 3.30 -8.15
CA TYR A 35 17.38 3.80 -9.47
C TYR A 35 18.52 3.57 -10.49
N ALA A 36 18.63 2.34 -11.01
CA ALA A 36 19.63 2.03 -12.04
C ALA A 36 19.27 2.65 -13.40
N PRO A 37 20.23 3.25 -14.16
CA PRO A 37 21.68 3.23 -13.95
C PRO A 37 22.26 4.39 -13.12
N PHE A 38 21.45 5.25 -12.50
CA PHE A 38 21.92 6.45 -11.80
C PHE A 38 22.52 6.14 -10.41
N GLU A 39 21.79 5.40 -9.58
CA GLU A 39 22.27 4.94 -8.27
C GLU A 39 21.69 3.57 -7.90
N PHE A 40 22.55 2.54 -7.80
CA PHE A 40 22.11 1.19 -7.42
C PHE A 40 23.26 0.38 -6.84
N LYS A 41 22.94 -0.70 -6.11
CA LYS A 41 23.94 -1.69 -5.70
C LYS A 41 24.18 -2.71 -6.81
N ASP A 42 25.44 -2.89 -7.17
CA ASP A 42 25.89 -4.01 -7.99
C ASP A 42 25.95 -5.31 -7.14
N SER A 43 26.24 -6.42 -7.80
CA SER A 43 26.50 -7.75 -7.27
C SER A 43 27.51 -7.80 -6.10
N ASP A 44 28.48 -6.89 -6.04
CA ASP A 44 29.43 -6.72 -4.94
C ASP A 44 28.88 -5.91 -3.74
N GLN A 45 27.60 -5.51 -3.80
CA GLN A 45 26.89 -4.66 -2.83
C GLN A 45 27.43 -3.23 -2.69
N VAL A 46 28.34 -2.80 -3.57
CA VAL A 46 28.82 -1.42 -3.66
C VAL A 46 27.84 -0.60 -4.50
N TYR A 47 27.57 0.62 -4.06
CA TYR A 47 26.75 1.57 -4.83
C TYR A 47 27.54 2.15 -6.01
N LYS A 48 26.93 2.12 -7.20
CA LYS A 48 27.49 2.55 -8.49
C LYS A 48 26.40 3.23 -9.33
N GLY A 49 26.82 3.89 -10.40
CA GLY A 49 25.93 4.49 -11.39
C GLY A 49 26.34 5.90 -11.83
N ILE A 50 25.53 6.49 -12.72
CA ILE A 50 25.78 7.81 -13.33
C ILE A 50 25.85 8.91 -12.26
N ASP A 51 24.85 9.00 -11.36
CA ASP A 51 24.82 10.02 -10.31
C ASP A 51 25.99 9.83 -9.32
N VAL A 52 26.29 8.57 -9.00
CA VAL A 52 27.36 8.18 -8.07
C VAL A 52 28.73 8.61 -8.60
N GLU A 53 29.00 8.43 -9.90
CA GLU A 53 30.28 8.73 -10.55
C GLU A 53 30.44 10.19 -10.98
N ILE A 54 29.36 10.87 -11.39
CA ILE A 54 29.42 12.32 -11.60
C ILE A 54 29.79 13.01 -10.28
N LEU A 55 29.21 12.58 -9.15
CA LEU A 55 29.59 13.12 -7.85
C LEU A 55 31.07 12.83 -7.51
N ASP A 56 31.57 11.61 -7.74
CA ASP A 56 32.99 11.29 -7.51
C ASP A 56 33.91 12.21 -8.32
N LYS A 57 33.58 12.47 -9.60
CA LYS A 57 34.39 13.36 -10.44
C LYS A 57 34.29 14.83 -10.03
N VAL A 58 33.09 15.31 -9.65
CA VAL A 58 32.92 16.67 -9.10
C VAL A 58 33.68 16.83 -7.78
N ALA A 59 33.72 15.80 -6.94
CA ALA A 59 34.48 15.78 -5.70
C ALA A 59 35.99 15.80 -5.95
N GLU A 60 36.49 14.99 -6.90
CA GLU A 60 37.90 15.01 -7.33
C GLU A 60 38.32 16.40 -7.83
N ILE A 61 37.53 17.01 -8.72
CA ILE A 61 37.81 18.34 -9.30
C ILE A 61 37.83 19.44 -8.23
N ASN A 62 36.95 19.35 -7.22
CA ASN A 62 36.85 20.35 -6.15
C ASN A 62 37.69 20.04 -4.90
N GLY A 63 38.37 18.89 -4.83
CA GLY A 63 39.07 18.41 -3.64
C GLY A 63 38.15 18.11 -2.44
N TRP A 64 36.88 17.77 -2.68
CA TRP A 64 35.94 17.43 -1.61
C TRP A 64 36.27 16.04 -1.02
N THR A 65 36.18 15.93 0.31
CA THR A 65 35.96 14.63 0.95
C THR A 65 34.44 14.40 0.98
N ILE A 66 33.94 13.23 0.57
CA ILE A 66 32.50 12.99 0.48
C ILE A 66 32.02 11.81 1.33
N GLU A 67 30.83 11.96 1.92
CA GLU A 67 30.13 10.92 2.68
C GLU A 67 28.81 10.62 1.96
N LYS A 68 28.74 9.49 1.22
CA LYS A 68 27.56 9.08 0.46
C LYS A 68 26.60 8.24 1.31
N SER A 69 25.30 8.49 1.22
CA SER A 69 24.27 7.61 1.79
C SER A 69 23.03 7.50 0.89
N PHE A 70 22.34 6.37 0.96
CA PHE A 70 21.32 5.96 -0.03
C PHE A 70 19.97 5.66 0.66
N PRO A 71 19.32 6.65 1.29
CA PRO A 71 18.14 6.44 2.12
C PRO A 71 16.82 6.31 1.35
N GLY A 72 16.80 6.55 0.03
CA GLY A 72 15.58 6.67 -0.77
C GLY A 72 15.22 8.13 -1.04
N PHE A 73 14.66 8.42 -2.22
CA PHE A 73 14.48 9.79 -2.75
C PHE A 73 13.82 10.76 -1.74
N ASP A 74 12.67 10.38 -1.16
CA ASP A 74 11.94 11.24 -0.22
C ASP A 74 12.73 11.45 1.10
N ALA A 75 13.48 10.45 1.53
CA ALA A 75 14.35 10.55 2.70
C ALA A 75 15.61 11.38 2.41
N ALA A 76 16.15 11.32 1.19
CA ALA A 76 17.25 12.15 0.72
C ALA A 76 16.83 13.64 0.67
N VAL A 77 15.67 13.93 0.08
CA VAL A 77 15.05 15.28 0.08
C VAL A 77 14.93 15.81 1.52
N ASN A 78 14.38 15.00 2.42
CA ASN A 78 14.25 15.34 3.84
C ASN A 78 15.61 15.56 4.53
N MET A 79 16.62 14.74 4.25
CA MET A 79 17.95 14.87 4.88
C MET A 79 18.65 16.17 4.50
N VAL A 80 18.55 16.62 3.24
CA VAL A 80 19.14 17.90 2.81
C VAL A 80 18.36 19.09 3.36
N GLN A 81 17.03 19.06 3.27
CA GLN A 81 16.19 20.15 3.80
C GLN A 81 16.31 20.31 5.33
N SER A 82 16.64 19.24 6.05
CA SER A 82 16.92 19.27 7.49
C SER A 82 18.41 19.50 7.85
N GLY A 83 19.32 19.55 6.87
CA GLY A 83 20.77 19.73 7.11
C GLY A 83 21.46 18.51 7.75
N GLN A 84 20.87 17.32 7.61
CA GLN A 84 21.51 16.04 7.95
C GLN A 84 22.43 15.54 6.83
N ALA A 85 22.17 15.99 5.60
CA ALA A 85 23.06 15.95 4.46
C ALA A 85 23.20 17.37 3.88
N ASP A 86 24.26 17.59 3.11
CA ASP A 86 24.60 18.91 2.58
C ASP A 86 24.03 19.11 1.17
N ALA A 87 23.93 18.02 0.40
CA ALA A 87 23.38 17.99 -0.95
C ALA A 87 22.68 16.66 -1.29
N ILE A 88 21.90 16.66 -2.37
CA ILE A 88 21.20 15.51 -2.94
C ILE A 88 21.57 15.33 -4.41
N MET A 89 21.84 14.09 -4.80
CA MET A 89 22.04 13.63 -6.17
C MET A 89 21.29 12.31 -6.32
N ALA A 90 20.10 12.35 -6.91
CA ALA A 90 19.14 11.24 -6.88
C ALA A 90 18.17 11.27 -8.07
N GLY A 91 18.70 11.41 -9.30
CA GLY A 91 17.88 11.60 -10.51
C GLY A 91 16.90 12.78 -10.42
N MET A 92 17.25 13.82 -9.64
CA MET A 92 16.25 14.79 -9.18
C MET A 92 15.88 15.79 -10.28
N THR A 93 14.69 15.60 -10.86
CA THR A 93 14.10 16.53 -11.84
C THR A 93 14.05 17.95 -11.30
N LYS A 94 14.63 18.90 -12.04
CA LYS A 94 14.58 20.35 -11.78
C LYS A 94 13.22 20.88 -12.23
N THR A 95 12.41 21.34 -11.27
CA THR A 95 11.08 21.92 -11.49
C THR A 95 10.93 23.20 -10.67
N LYS A 96 10.03 24.11 -11.05
CA LYS A 96 9.85 25.40 -10.38
C LYS A 96 9.36 25.31 -8.94
N GLU A 97 8.80 24.16 -8.59
CA GLU A 97 8.28 23.81 -7.28
C GLU A 97 9.44 23.35 -6.39
N ARG A 98 10.35 22.51 -6.93
CA ARG A 98 11.60 22.13 -6.24
C ARG A 98 12.58 23.30 -6.09
N GLU A 99 12.63 24.20 -7.07
CA GLU A 99 13.41 25.45 -7.01
C GLU A 99 12.94 26.43 -5.92
N GLN A 100 11.81 26.19 -5.24
CA GLN A 100 11.39 26.98 -4.06
C GLN A 100 12.09 26.54 -2.77
N VAL A 101 12.54 25.28 -2.70
CA VAL A 101 13.09 24.64 -1.48
C VAL A 101 14.53 24.13 -1.64
N PHE A 102 14.98 23.95 -2.88
CA PHE A 102 16.37 23.69 -3.25
C PHE A 102 16.94 24.83 -4.10
N ASP A 103 18.21 25.17 -3.87
CA ASP A 103 19.02 25.76 -4.92
C ASP A 103 19.60 24.60 -5.74
N MET A 104 19.29 24.58 -7.04
CA MET A 104 19.55 23.44 -7.93
C MET A 104 20.55 23.80 -9.02
N SER A 105 21.49 22.89 -9.28
CA SER A 105 22.56 23.02 -10.27
C SER A 105 22.06 23.29 -11.69
N ASP A 106 22.99 23.61 -12.59
CA ASP A 106 22.76 23.40 -14.02
C ASP A 106 22.50 21.89 -14.26
N THR A 107 21.65 21.56 -15.23
CA THR A 107 21.21 20.17 -15.41
C THR A 107 22.37 19.32 -15.92
N TYR A 108 22.58 18.16 -15.28
CA TYR A 108 23.66 17.23 -15.66
C TYR A 108 23.17 16.09 -16.57
N TYR A 109 21.85 15.87 -16.61
CA TYR A 109 21.18 14.92 -17.51
C TYR A 109 19.80 15.48 -17.90
N ASP A 110 19.33 15.21 -19.12
CA ASP A 110 18.03 15.62 -19.65
C ASP A 110 17.20 14.38 -19.99
N THR A 111 16.36 13.91 -19.06
CA THR A 111 15.64 12.64 -19.28
C THR A 111 14.64 12.72 -20.44
N LYS A 112 14.74 11.71 -21.30
CA LYS A 112 13.83 11.39 -22.38
C LYS A 112 13.20 10.03 -22.12
N VAL A 113 11.92 9.83 -22.47
CA VAL A 113 11.31 8.51 -22.54
C VAL A 113 11.38 7.98 -23.97
N VAL A 114 11.69 6.69 -24.13
CA VAL A 114 11.89 6.05 -25.45
C VAL A 114 11.04 4.79 -25.59
N ILE A 115 10.62 4.50 -26.82
CA ILE A 115 10.11 3.19 -27.19
C ILE A 115 11.27 2.21 -27.36
N ALA A 116 11.24 1.10 -26.63
CA ALA A 116 12.15 -0.03 -26.80
C ALA A 116 11.40 -1.26 -27.31
N THR A 117 12.06 -2.04 -28.16
CA THR A 117 11.53 -3.27 -28.78
C THR A 117 12.64 -4.31 -28.92
N LYS A 118 12.29 -5.60 -29.09
CA LYS A 118 13.27 -6.64 -29.42
C LYS A 118 14.08 -6.29 -30.67
N LYS A 119 15.34 -6.70 -30.77
CA LYS A 119 16.23 -6.34 -31.90
C LYS A 119 15.68 -6.82 -33.26
N ALA A 120 14.86 -7.87 -33.26
CA ALA A 120 14.15 -8.39 -34.43
C ALA A 120 12.86 -7.61 -34.81
N ASN A 121 12.18 -6.98 -33.84
CA ASN A 121 10.85 -6.39 -34.00
C ASN A 121 10.91 -4.85 -33.90
N LYS A 122 11.73 -4.24 -34.75
CA LYS A 122 12.01 -2.79 -34.72
C LYS A 122 10.75 -1.95 -34.96
N ILE A 123 10.61 -0.88 -34.18
CA ILE A 123 9.57 0.16 -34.34
C ILE A 123 10.26 1.53 -34.43
N THR A 124 10.02 2.24 -35.54
CA THR A 124 10.74 3.46 -35.91
C THR A 124 9.87 4.72 -35.93
N SER A 125 8.57 4.62 -35.69
CA SER A 125 7.68 5.76 -35.43
C SER A 125 6.50 5.34 -34.55
N TYR A 126 5.87 6.31 -33.87
CA TYR A 126 4.70 6.04 -33.03
C TYR A 126 3.52 5.46 -33.84
N ASP A 127 3.37 5.79 -35.12
CA ASP A 127 2.28 5.27 -35.98
C ASP A 127 2.38 3.75 -36.21
N GLN A 128 3.58 3.17 -36.12
CA GLN A 128 3.80 1.72 -36.22
C GLN A 128 3.35 0.96 -34.95
N LEU A 129 3.04 1.67 -33.86
CA LEU A 129 2.41 1.10 -32.67
C LEU A 129 0.91 0.83 -32.87
N LYS A 130 0.30 1.26 -33.98
CA LYS A 130 -1.13 1.07 -34.22
C LYS A 130 -1.53 -0.41 -34.16
N GLY A 131 -2.44 -0.75 -33.24
CA GLY A 131 -2.87 -2.12 -32.97
C GLY A 131 -1.89 -2.95 -32.12
N LYS A 132 -0.82 -2.35 -31.60
CA LYS A 132 0.19 -2.99 -30.73
C LYS A 132 -0.03 -2.66 -29.26
N THR A 133 0.52 -3.49 -28.38
CA THR A 133 0.54 -3.23 -26.93
C THR A 133 1.90 -2.67 -26.50
N VAL A 134 1.88 -1.53 -25.79
CA VAL A 134 3.08 -0.93 -25.19
C VAL A 134 3.07 -1.15 -23.68
N GLY A 135 4.14 -1.74 -23.16
CA GLY A 135 4.36 -1.92 -21.73
C GLY A 135 4.92 -0.69 -21.05
N VAL A 136 4.50 -0.40 -19.81
CA VAL A 136 5.01 0.77 -19.06
C VAL A 136 4.92 0.60 -17.54
N LYS A 137 5.83 1.20 -16.78
CA LYS A 137 5.75 1.21 -15.31
C LYS A 137 4.63 2.12 -14.78
N ASN A 138 3.89 1.66 -13.79
CA ASN A 138 2.93 2.46 -13.02
C ASN A 138 3.58 3.71 -12.39
N GLY A 139 2.87 4.83 -12.39
CA GLY A 139 3.30 6.12 -11.82
C GLY A 139 4.29 6.94 -12.65
N THR A 140 4.82 6.42 -13.77
CA THR A 140 5.95 7.04 -14.48
C THR A 140 5.60 8.15 -15.47
N ALA A 141 6.62 8.94 -15.85
CA ALA A 141 6.50 9.91 -16.95
C ALA A 141 6.20 9.22 -18.29
N ALA A 142 6.79 8.04 -18.53
CA ALA A 142 6.48 7.19 -19.68
C ALA A 142 4.99 6.80 -19.72
N GLN A 143 4.39 6.42 -18.58
CA GLN A 143 2.96 6.07 -18.52
C GLN A 143 2.09 7.27 -18.92
N ARG A 144 2.41 8.47 -18.38
CA ARG A 144 1.70 9.71 -18.72
C ARG A 144 1.85 10.07 -20.20
N PHE A 145 3.03 9.89 -20.78
CA PHE A 145 3.26 10.14 -22.21
C PHE A 145 2.43 9.18 -23.07
N LEU A 146 2.45 7.88 -22.77
CA LEU A 146 1.69 6.88 -23.52
C LEU A 146 0.18 7.13 -23.40
N GLN A 147 -0.33 7.36 -22.19
CA GLN A 147 -1.76 7.65 -21.97
C GLN A 147 -2.21 8.88 -22.77
N LYS A 148 -1.43 9.96 -22.75
CA LYS A 148 -1.71 11.20 -23.51
C LYS A 148 -1.72 11.01 -25.04
N ASN A 149 -0.95 10.05 -25.56
CA ASN A 149 -0.78 9.85 -27.01
C ASN A 149 -1.44 8.58 -27.54
N LYS A 150 -2.14 7.83 -26.70
CA LYS A 150 -2.73 6.51 -27.00
C LYS A 150 -3.60 6.51 -28.24
N ASP A 151 -4.62 7.35 -28.28
CA ASP A 151 -5.64 7.32 -29.35
C ASP A 151 -5.15 7.98 -30.64
N LYS A 152 -4.20 8.92 -30.54
CA LYS A 152 -3.50 9.56 -31.67
C LYS A 152 -2.77 8.52 -32.54
N TYR A 153 -2.19 7.49 -31.92
CA TYR A 153 -1.39 6.47 -32.59
C TYR A 153 -2.04 5.08 -32.59
N GLY A 154 -3.10 4.87 -31.80
CA GLY A 154 -3.95 3.68 -31.83
C GLY A 154 -3.33 2.42 -31.18
N TYR A 155 -2.53 2.58 -30.13
CA TYR A 155 -1.98 1.46 -29.36
C TYR A 155 -2.78 1.15 -28.09
N THR A 156 -2.63 -0.07 -27.58
CA THR A 156 -3.00 -0.44 -26.21
C THR A 156 -1.83 -0.20 -25.26
N ILE A 157 -2.13 0.01 -23.97
CA ILE A 157 -1.11 0.19 -22.92
C ILE A 157 -1.33 -0.92 -21.90
N LYS A 158 -0.26 -1.57 -21.46
CA LYS A 158 -0.26 -2.54 -20.36
C LYS A 158 0.71 -2.05 -19.29
N THR A 159 0.24 -1.92 -18.06
CA THR A 159 1.06 -1.34 -16.98
C THR A 159 1.65 -2.42 -16.07
N PHE A 160 2.74 -2.08 -15.38
CA PHE A 160 3.52 -2.98 -14.54
C PHE A 160 4.06 -2.26 -13.31
N ASP A 161 4.22 -2.96 -12.20
CA ASP A 161 4.74 -2.37 -10.95
C ASP A 161 6.28 -2.28 -10.91
N THR A 162 6.98 -3.02 -11.78
CA THR A 162 8.45 -3.00 -11.86
C THR A 162 8.94 -3.06 -13.33
N SER A 163 10.16 -2.57 -13.58
CA SER A 163 10.80 -2.74 -14.90
C SER A 163 11.00 -4.21 -15.25
N ASP A 164 11.22 -5.11 -14.28
CA ASP A 164 11.39 -6.54 -14.55
C ASP A 164 10.11 -7.19 -15.08
N LEU A 165 8.93 -6.87 -14.51
CA LEU A 165 7.65 -7.38 -15.02
C LEU A 165 7.38 -6.87 -16.44
N MET A 166 7.69 -5.59 -16.70
CA MET A 166 7.57 -4.96 -18.01
C MET A 166 8.51 -5.59 -19.06
N ASN A 167 9.80 -5.71 -18.74
CA ASN A 167 10.82 -6.29 -19.60
C ASN A 167 10.55 -7.78 -19.88
N ASN A 168 10.09 -8.54 -18.88
CA ASN A 168 9.67 -9.93 -19.07
C ASN A 168 8.40 -10.04 -19.93
N SER A 169 7.45 -9.11 -19.82
CA SER A 169 6.28 -9.08 -20.71
C SER A 169 6.66 -8.76 -22.17
N LEU A 170 7.70 -7.96 -22.42
CA LEU A 170 8.24 -7.76 -23.77
C LEU A 170 9.02 -9.00 -24.24
N SER A 171 9.86 -9.58 -23.38
CA SER A 171 10.63 -10.79 -23.66
C SER A 171 9.73 -11.98 -24.05
N THR A 172 8.58 -12.14 -23.39
CA THR A 172 7.56 -13.14 -23.75
C THR A 172 6.69 -12.78 -24.95
N GLY A 173 6.71 -11.52 -25.40
CA GLY A 173 5.84 -11.02 -26.48
C GLY A 173 4.40 -10.69 -26.04
N ALA A 174 4.14 -10.67 -24.73
CA ALA A 174 2.88 -10.22 -24.15
C ALA A 174 2.75 -8.67 -24.07
N VAL A 175 3.77 -7.95 -24.55
CA VAL A 175 3.70 -6.61 -25.17
C VAL A 175 4.61 -6.57 -26.40
N ASP A 176 4.30 -5.75 -27.41
CA ASP A 176 5.13 -5.57 -28.60
C ASP A 176 6.35 -4.68 -28.36
N ALA A 177 6.18 -3.72 -27.46
CA ALA A 177 7.11 -2.64 -27.15
C ALA A 177 7.00 -2.27 -25.67
N ILE A 178 7.96 -1.50 -25.15
CA ILE A 178 7.91 -0.87 -23.82
C ILE A 178 8.29 0.60 -23.91
N MET A 179 7.87 1.39 -22.93
CA MET A 179 8.38 2.75 -22.72
C MET A 179 8.94 2.89 -21.31
N ASP A 180 10.16 3.41 -21.21
CA ASP A 180 10.86 3.73 -19.97
C ASP A 180 11.78 4.94 -20.23
N ASP A 181 12.48 5.44 -19.20
CA ASP A 181 13.53 6.44 -19.39
C ASP A 181 14.65 5.86 -20.29
N GLN A 182 15.11 6.65 -21.27
CA GLN A 182 16.17 6.30 -22.23
C GLN A 182 17.41 5.64 -21.59
N PRO A 183 18.04 6.20 -20.54
CA PRO A 183 19.22 5.59 -19.91
C PRO A 183 18.93 4.23 -19.27
N VAL A 184 17.70 3.97 -18.81
CA VAL A 184 17.30 2.69 -18.22
C VAL A 184 17.24 1.61 -19.31
N ILE A 185 16.70 1.94 -20.48
CA ILE A 185 16.69 1.05 -21.64
C ILE A 185 18.11 0.83 -22.18
N GLU A 186 18.91 1.89 -22.33
CA GLU A 186 20.28 1.79 -22.85
C GLU A 186 21.16 0.95 -21.93
N TYR A 187 21.05 1.12 -20.61
CA TYR A 187 21.71 0.26 -19.63
C TYR A 187 21.24 -1.20 -19.72
N ALA A 188 19.94 -1.47 -19.91
CA ALA A 188 19.43 -2.82 -20.10
C ALA A 188 19.95 -3.47 -21.40
N ILE A 189 20.08 -2.70 -22.50
CA ILE A 189 20.73 -3.14 -23.74
C ILE A 189 22.21 -3.49 -23.46
N LYS A 190 22.91 -2.64 -22.70
CA LYS A 190 24.33 -2.83 -22.34
C LYS A 190 24.57 -4.04 -21.44
N GLN A 191 23.63 -4.35 -20.55
CA GLN A 191 23.58 -5.60 -19.76
C GLN A 191 23.12 -6.83 -20.58
N GLY A 192 23.06 -6.71 -21.92
CA GLY A 192 22.87 -7.83 -22.83
C GLY A 192 21.42 -8.21 -23.12
N GLN A 193 20.42 -7.46 -22.66
CA GLN A 193 19.01 -7.76 -22.97
C GLN A 193 18.73 -7.63 -24.48
N ASP A 194 17.77 -8.41 -24.98
CA ASP A 194 17.26 -8.28 -26.36
C ASP A 194 16.32 -7.08 -26.49
N LEU A 195 16.91 -5.90 -26.40
CA LEU A 195 16.23 -4.60 -26.56
C LEU A 195 16.94 -3.76 -27.63
N SER A 196 16.20 -2.83 -28.21
CA SER A 196 16.67 -1.83 -29.17
C SER A 196 15.74 -0.63 -29.17
N ILE A 197 16.34 0.56 -29.17
CA ILE A 197 15.68 1.83 -29.47
C ILE A 197 15.87 2.08 -30.97
N ASN A 198 14.81 2.41 -31.69
CA ASN A 198 14.88 2.63 -33.16
C ASN A 198 14.15 3.92 -33.59
N MET A 199 13.83 4.80 -32.65
CA MET A 199 13.20 6.11 -32.85
C MET A 199 13.65 7.09 -31.76
N GLU A 200 13.47 8.40 -31.98
CA GLU A 200 13.88 9.41 -30.99
C GLU A 200 13.02 9.40 -29.72
N GLY A 201 13.67 9.74 -28.59
CA GLY A 201 13.02 9.89 -27.28
C GLY A 201 12.43 11.28 -27.04
N GLU A 202 11.35 11.29 -26.27
CA GLU A 202 10.53 12.47 -25.92
C GLU A 202 10.98 13.05 -24.58
N ALA A 203 11.27 14.34 -24.52
CA ALA A 203 11.78 14.99 -23.30
C ALA A 203 10.71 15.08 -22.21
N VAL A 204 11.02 14.63 -21.00
CA VAL A 204 10.10 14.64 -19.83
C VAL A 204 10.62 15.39 -18.61
N GLY A 205 11.87 15.85 -18.64
CA GLY A 205 12.47 16.68 -17.60
C GLY A 205 13.99 16.65 -17.64
N SER A 206 14.63 17.28 -16.66
CA SER A 206 16.10 17.34 -16.56
C SER A 206 16.55 17.22 -15.12
N PHE A 207 17.60 16.44 -14.85
CA PHE A 207 18.10 16.17 -13.50
C PHE A 207 19.18 17.17 -13.07
N ALA A 208 19.12 17.60 -11.82
CA ALA A 208 20.05 18.57 -11.23
C ALA A 208 20.39 18.23 -9.77
N PHE A 209 21.64 18.47 -9.39
CA PHE A 209 22.16 18.34 -8.03
C PHE A 209 21.59 19.48 -7.17
N GLY A 210 21.10 19.16 -5.97
CA GLY A 210 20.39 20.14 -5.13
C GLY A 210 21.04 20.33 -3.76
N VAL A 211 21.11 21.57 -3.29
CA VAL A 211 21.35 21.90 -1.88
C VAL A 211 20.13 22.62 -1.30
N LYS A 212 19.98 22.62 0.01
CA LYS A 212 18.93 23.38 0.68
C LYS A 212 18.99 24.86 0.30
N LYS A 213 17.86 25.41 -0.15
CA LYS A 213 17.78 26.82 -0.58
C LYS A 213 18.14 27.79 0.53
N GLY A 214 19.00 28.76 0.24
CA GLY A 214 19.50 29.74 1.22
C GLY A 214 20.29 29.14 2.39
N GLY A 215 20.86 27.93 2.20
CA GLY A 215 21.72 27.27 3.18
C GLY A 215 23.19 27.66 3.07
N SER A 216 24.00 27.22 4.05
CA SER A 216 25.47 27.35 4.03
C SER A 216 26.13 26.77 2.77
N HIS A 217 25.44 25.87 2.07
CA HIS A 217 25.97 25.04 1.00
C HIS A 217 25.68 25.55 -0.42
N GLU A 218 25.15 26.77 -0.59
CA GLU A 218 25.07 27.43 -1.92
C GLU A 218 26.39 27.43 -2.70
N LYS A 219 27.52 27.46 -1.98
CA LYS A 219 28.86 27.36 -2.57
C LYS A 219 29.05 26.03 -3.33
N LEU A 220 28.46 24.93 -2.85
CA LEU A 220 28.51 23.63 -3.52
C LEU A 220 27.83 23.67 -4.88
N ILE A 221 26.74 24.43 -5.07
CA ILE A 221 26.11 24.60 -6.40
C ILE A 221 27.05 25.31 -7.37
N LYS A 222 27.74 26.36 -6.91
CA LYS A 222 28.71 27.12 -7.73
C LYS A 222 29.92 26.24 -8.10
N GLN A 223 30.37 25.41 -7.18
CA GLN A 223 31.44 24.41 -7.38
C GLN A 223 31.02 23.23 -8.27
N PHE A 224 29.78 22.75 -8.12
CA PHE A 224 29.20 21.69 -8.96
C PHE A 224 29.01 22.19 -10.39
N ASN A 225 28.42 23.37 -10.60
CA ASN A 225 28.27 23.95 -11.94
C ASN A 225 29.63 24.20 -12.61
N ALA A 226 30.65 24.65 -11.87
CA ALA A 226 32.00 24.84 -12.42
C ALA A 226 32.63 23.50 -12.85
N ALA A 227 32.56 22.46 -12.02
CA ALA A 227 33.05 21.12 -12.36
C ALA A 227 32.23 20.49 -13.50
N LEU A 228 30.90 20.63 -13.49
CA LEU A 228 30.02 20.15 -14.56
C LEU A 228 30.32 20.85 -15.90
N ALA A 229 30.57 22.15 -15.89
CA ALA A 229 30.96 22.91 -17.08
C ALA A 229 32.35 22.49 -17.59
N GLN A 230 33.28 22.11 -16.70
CA GLN A 230 34.53 21.48 -17.10
C GLN A 230 34.28 20.08 -17.71
N MET A 231 33.52 19.21 -17.04
CA MET A 231 33.24 17.85 -17.49
C MET A 231 32.44 17.79 -18.80
N LYS A 232 31.62 18.81 -19.09
CA LYS A 232 30.95 19.02 -20.40
C LYS A 232 31.90 19.55 -21.49
N LYS A 233 33.06 20.10 -21.11
CA LYS A 233 34.04 20.70 -22.04
C LYS A 233 35.21 19.75 -22.36
N ASP A 234 35.64 18.94 -21.39
CA ASP A 234 36.68 17.92 -21.58
C ASP A 234 36.11 16.53 -21.96
N GLY A 235 34.78 16.39 -21.98
CA GLY A 235 34.07 15.16 -22.36
C GLY A 235 33.96 14.13 -21.24
N THR A 236 34.43 14.42 -20.02
CA THR A 236 34.33 13.48 -18.89
C THR A 236 32.88 13.17 -18.51
N LEU A 237 31.96 14.11 -18.67
CA LEU A 237 30.53 13.85 -18.43
C LEU A 237 29.98 12.83 -19.43
N ASP A 238 30.24 13.03 -20.72
CA ASP A 238 29.81 12.11 -21.78
C ASP A 238 30.45 10.73 -21.60
N GLN A 239 31.71 10.65 -21.19
CA GLN A 239 32.38 9.38 -20.87
C GLN A 239 31.72 8.63 -19.71
N ILE A 240 31.28 9.32 -18.65
CA ILE A 240 30.56 8.69 -17.53
C ILE A 240 29.18 8.21 -17.98
N ILE A 241 28.46 9.00 -18.80
CA ILE A 241 27.15 8.60 -19.34
C ILE A 241 27.33 7.40 -20.30
N GLU A 242 28.25 7.48 -21.27
CA GLU A 242 28.57 6.41 -22.22
C GLU A 242 29.03 5.12 -21.52
N LYS A 243 29.76 5.23 -20.39
CA LYS A 243 30.14 4.10 -19.54
C LYS A 243 28.91 3.32 -19.03
N TRP A 244 27.79 3.98 -18.78
CA TRP A 244 26.56 3.34 -18.30
C TRP A 244 25.52 3.07 -19.40
N THR A 245 25.30 3.99 -20.35
CA THR A 245 24.30 3.87 -21.43
C THR A 245 24.90 3.41 -22.76
N GLY A 246 26.00 4.05 -23.20
CA GLY A 246 26.54 3.95 -24.55
C GLY A 246 26.12 5.07 -25.51
N SER A 247 25.70 6.23 -25.01
CA SER A 247 25.17 7.38 -25.77
C SER A 247 25.42 8.73 -25.07
N SER A 248 25.14 9.86 -25.74
CA SER A 248 25.30 11.25 -25.23
C SER A 248 24.09 12.17 -25.57
N GLN A 249 24.05 13.42 -25.06
CA GLN A 249 22.80 14.19 -24.79
C GLN A 249 22.74 15.67 -25.24
N SER A 250 21.54 16.29 -25.19
CA SER A 250 21.26 17.74 -25.43
C SER A 250 19.85 18.19 -24.91
N SER A 251 19.65 19.50 -24.63
CA SER A 251 18.74 20.04 -23.56
C SER A 251 17.63 21.07 -23.96
N SER A 252 16.52 21.20 -23.19
CA SER A 252 15.57 22.38 -23.12
C SER A 252 14.55 22.30 -21.93
N THR A 253 13.70 23.33 -21.62
CA THR A 253 13.10 23.56 -20.24
C THR A 253 11.71 24.28 -20.11
N ALA A 254 10.80 23.93 -19.14
CA ALA A 254 9.54 24.65 -18.70
C ALA A 254 8.84 24.08 -17.38
N THR A 255 7.61 24.48 -16.92
CA THR A 255 7.24 25.66 -16.04
C THR A 255 5.75 25.72 -15.46
N THR A 256 5.50 26.09 -14.16
CA THR A 256 4.35 26.89 -13.52
C THR A 256 3.09 26.31 -12.74
N THR A 257 3.07 26.48 -11.39
CA THR A 257 2.10 27.10 -10.37
C THR A 257 0.53 26.89 -10.27
N ALA A 258 -0.08 27.17 -9.08
CA ALA A 258 -1.51 26.97 -8.65
C ALA A 258 -2.13 28.04 -7.66
N SER A 259 -3.37 27.85 -7.10
CA SER A 259 -4.13 28.79 -6.19
C SER A 259 -5.20 28.12 -5.23
N THR A 260 -5.95 28.86 -4.39
CA THR A 260 -6.70 28.37 -3.17
C THR A 260 -8.11 28.95 -2.84
N THR A 261 -9.12 28.11 -2.48
CA THR A 261 -10.39 28.48 -1.76
C THR A 261 -10.98 27.29 -0.94
N VAL A 262 -11.71 27.54 0.16
CA VAL A 262 -12.21 26.51 1.12
C VAL A 262 -13.64 25.99 0.87
N VAL A 263 -14.51 26.74 0.18
CA VAL A 263 -15.73 26.15 -0.43
C VAL A 263 -15.52 26.17 -1.94
N PRO A 264 -15.58 25.02 -2.64
CA PRO A 264 -15.55 25.01 -4.10
C PRO A 264 -16.83 25.65 -4.65
N GLU A 265 -16.66 26.69 -5.47
CA GLU A 265 -17.73 27.20 -6.34
C GLU A 265 -18.14 26.08 -7.30
N THR A 266 -19.46 25.92 -7.55
CA THR A 266 -19.93 25.03 -8.61
C THR A 266 -19.75 25.71 -9.95
N SER A 267 -19.27 24.97 -10.95
CA SER A 267 -19.14 25.45 -12.33
C SER A 267 -20.50 25.54 -13.05
N THR A 268 -21.57 25.09 -12.38
CA THR A 268 -22.91 24.86 -12.94
C THR A 268 -23.96 25.66 -12.18
N GLU A 269 -24.91 26.26 -12.90
CA GLU A 269 -26.04 26.99 -12.32
C GLU A 269 -27.11 26.04 -11.73
N ALA A 270 -27.77 26.47 -10.66
CA ALA A 270 -28.85 25.71 -10.03
C ALA A 270 -30.17 25.76 -10.84
N GLY A 271 -31.10 24.88 -10.47
CA GLY A 271 -32.38 24.65 -11.16
C GLY A 271 -32.31 23.64 -12.31
N GLN A 272 -31.11 23.15 -12.66
CA GLN A 272 -30.91 22.23 -13.79
C GLN A 272 -31.19 20.76 -13.42
N LYS A 273 -31.60 19.97 -14.43
CA LYS A 273 -31.69 18.51 -14.36
C LYS A 273 -31.12 17.84 -15.61
N ALA A 274 -30.19 16.93 -15.40
CA ALA A 274 -29.66 16.06 -16.45
C ALA A 274 -30.56 14.83 -16.65
N THR A 275 -30.43 14.13 -17.79
CA THR A 275 -31.26 12.97 -18.12
C THR A 275 -30.53 11.65 -17.82
N PRO A 276 -31.03 10.79 -16.90
CA PRO A 276 -30.42 9.49 -16.62
C PRO A 276 -30.43 8.58 -17.85
N LYS A 277 -29.28 8.06 -18.26
CA LYS A 277 -29.16 7.04 -19.33
C LYS A 277 -29.36 5.61 -18.82
N LYS A 278 -29.12 5.38 -17.52
CA LYS A 278 -29.37 4.10 -16.83
C LYS A 278 -30.50 4.27 -15.80
N LYS A 279 -31.32 3.22 -15.64
CA LYS A 279 -32.38 3.19 -14.61
C LYS A 279 -31.81 3.16 -13.19
N THR A 280 -30.69 2.46 -13.02
CA THR A 280 -29.92 2.33 -11.78
C THR A 280 -28.45 2.48 -12.12
N TYR A 281 -27.72 3.23 -11.30
CA TYR A 281 -26.27 3.38 -11.36
C TYR A 281 -25.62 2.68 -10.16
N LYS A 282 -24.53 1.96 -10.40
CA LYS A 282 -23.73 1.30 -9.36
C LYS A 282 -22.65 2.24 -8.83
N ILE A 283 -22.67 2.56 -7.54
CA ILE A 283 -21.67 3.42 -6.91
C ILE A 283 -20.85 2.60 -5.91
N SER A 284 -19.54 2.49 -6.14
CA SER A 284 -18.63 1.88 -5.15
C SER A 284 -18.06 2.93 -4.20
N SER A 285 -17.66 2.53 -3.00
CA SER A 285 -17.31 3.46 -1.91
C SER A 285 -16.38 2.82 -0.88
N ASP A 286 -15.80 3.62 0.01
CA ASP A 286 -14.99 3.09 1.10
C ASP A 286 -15.85 2.39 2.17
N SER A 287 -15.20 1.56 2.99
CA SER A 287 -15.78 0.75 4.06
C SER A 287 -15.75 1.43 5.44
N SER A 288 -14.87 2.41 5.69
CA SER A 288 -14.64 3.02 7.01
C SER A 288 -13.81 4.31 6.96
N PHE A 289 -14.43 5.40 6.49
CA PHE A 289 -13.89 6.77 6.53
C PHE A 289 -14.92 7.74 7.09
N ALA A 290 -15.20 7.66 8.39
CA ALA A 290 -16.10 8.58 9.08
C ALA A 290 -15.49 10.01 9.16
N PRO A 291 -16.27 11.09 8.98
CA PRO A 291 -17.73 11.15 8.82
C PRO A 291 -18.24 10.99 7.38
N PHE A 292 -17.38 10.80 6.38
CA PHE A 292 -17.79 10.75 4.97
C PHE A 292 -18.57 9.47 4.62
N VAL A 293 -18.02 8.30 4.96
CA VAL A 293 -18.69 7.00 4.76
C VAL A 293 -18.36 6.01 5.88
N PHE A 294 -19.38 5.53 6.59
CA PHE A 294 -19.25 4.55 7.66
C PHE A 294 -20.58 3.82 7.94
N GLN A 295 -20.53 2.68 8.61
CA GLN A 295 -21.73 1.93 9.01
C GLN A 295 -22.26 2.42 10.36
N ASN A 296 -23.50 2.91 10.44
CA ASN A 296 -24.13 3.23 11.72
C ASN A 296 -24.45 1.98 12.57
N ASP A 297 -25.04 2.18 13.74
CA ASP A 297 -25.39 1.13 14.72
C ASP A 297 -26.41 0.09 14.18
N GLN A 298 -27.04 0.35 13.04
CA GLN A 298 -27.90 -0.59 12.32
C GLN A 298 -27.14 -1.36 11.21
N SER A 299 -25.81 -1.24 11.17
CA SER A 299 -24.91 -1.70 10.11
C SER A 299 -25.25 -1.15 8.71
N LYS A 300 -25.87 0.05 8.63
CA LYS A 300 -26.21 0.73 7.36
C LYS A 300 -25.20 1.83 7.05
N TYR A 301 -24.77 1.92 5.79
CA TYR A 301 -23.84 2.96 5.35
C TYR A 301 -24.48 4.36 5.32
N THR A 302 -23.87 5.25 6.10
CA THR A 302 -24.23 6.64 6.39
C THR A 302 -22.97 7.52 6.34
N GLY A 303 -23.11 8.82 6.55
CA GLY A 303 -22.04 9.81 6.42
C GLY A 303 -22.33 10.84 5.34
N ILE A 304 -21.46 11.85 5.24
CA ILE A 304 -21.61 12.98 4.29
C ILE A 304 -21.79 12.47 2.86
N ASP A 305 -20.88 11.62 2.36
CA ASP A 305 -20.93 11.05 1.02
C ASP A 305 -22.22 10.24 0.80
N MET A 306 -22.56 9.43 1.79
CA MET A 306 -23.69 8.52 1.76
C MET A 306 -25.04 9.22 1.83
N GLU A 307 -25.12 10.45 2.33
CA GLU A 307 -26.35 11.26 2.31
C GLU A 307 -26.36 12.21 1.11
N LEU A 308 -25.22 12.80 0.75
CA LEU A 308 -25.06 13.66 -0.42
C LEU A 308 -25.42 12.93 -1.72
N ILE A 309 -24.87 11.73 -1.98
CA ILE A 309 -25.19 10.99 -3.22
C ILE A 309 -26.67 10.59 -3.29
N LYS A 310 -27.30 10.28 -2.15
CA LYS A 310 -28.73 9.93 -2.07
C LYS A 310 -29.64 11.15 -2.25
N ALA A 311 -29.23 12.32 -1.75
CA ALA A 311 -29.91 13.59 -1.97
C ALA A 311 -29.83 14.02 -3.44
N ILE A 312 -28.64 13.95 -4.04
CA ILE A 312 -28.40 14.21 -5.48
C ILE A 312 -29.23 13.27 -6.36
N ALA A 313 -29.23 11.97 -6.06
CA ALA A 313 -30.01 10.98 -6.80
C ALA A 313 -31.53 11.21 -6.70
N LYS A 314 -32.02 11.60 -5.51
CA LYS A 314 -33.42 12.00 -5.30
C LYS A 314 -33.79 13.28 -6.05
N ASP A 315 -32.91 14.28 -6.08
CA ASP A 315 -33.14 15.52 -6.81
C ASP A 315 -33.18 15.28 -8.32
N GLN A 316 -32.12 14.69 -8.89
CA GLN A 316 -32.02 14.48 -10.34
C GLN A 316 -32.91 13.33 -10.86
N GLY A 317 -33.33 12.41 -9.99
CA GLY A 317 -34.31 11.37 -10.30
C GLY A 317 -33.73 10.05 -10.82
N PHE A 318 -32.51 9.67 -10.39
CA PHE A 318 -31.89 8.38 -10.73
C PHE A 318 -31.85 7.41 -9.54
N THR A 319 -31.76 6.10 -9.83
CA THR A 319 -31.68 5.06 -8.78
C THR A 319 -30.22 4.68 -8.49
N LEU A 320 -29.93 4.33 -7.23
CA LEU A 320 -28.60 3.91 -6.77
C LEU A 320 -28.60 2.43 -6.35
N GLU A 321 -27.52 1.73 -6.68
CA GLU A 321 -27.05 0.49 -6.05
C GLU A 321 -25.66 0.82 -5.46
N ILE A 322 -25.46 0.70 -4.14
CA ILE A 322 -24.20 1.12 -3.49
C ILE A 322 -23.46 -0.08 -2.91
N SER A 323 -22.17 -0.20 -3.24
CA SER A 323 -21.22 -1.13 -2.63
C SER A 323 -20.17 -0.36 -1.82
N ASN A 324 -19.63 -1.02 -0.78
CA ASN A 324 -18.65 -0.42 0.13
C ASN A 324 -17.47 -1.40 0.41
N PRO A 325 -16.69 -1.81 -0.61
CA PRO A 325 -15.63 -2.81 -0.43
C PRO A 325 -14.35 -2.25 0.24
N GLY A 326 -14.21 -0.92 0.33
CA GLY A 326 -12.97 -0.26 0.77
C GLY A 326 -12.36 0.58 -0.34
N PHE A 327 -11.64 1.66 0.00
CA PHE A 327 -11.20 2.69 -0.95
C PHE A 327 -10.48 2.12 -2.19
N ASP A 328 -9.45 1.30 -2.02
CA ASP A 328 -8.67 0.74 -3.13
C ASP A 328 -9.50 -0.22 -4.01
N ALA A 329 -10.43 -0.95 -3.38
CA ALA A 329 -11.36 -1.83 -4.08
C ALA A 329 -12.45 -1.03 -4.83
N ALA A 330 -12.89 0.12 -4.30
CA ALA A 330 -13.81 1.03 -4.98
C ALA A 330 -13.17 1.75 -6.18
N VAL A 331 -11.89 2.15 -6.04
CA VAL A 331 -11.04 2.62 -7.15
C VAL A 331 -10.96 1.54 -8.24
N SER A 332 -10.68 0.30 -7.85
CA SER A 332 -10.62 -0.85 -8.76
C SER A 332 -11.97 -1.18 -9.41
N ASP A 333 -13.08 -1.12 -8.68
CA ASP A 333 -14.43 -1.36 -9.21
C ASP A 333 -14.79 -0.39 -10.33
N VAL A 334 -14.50 0.89 -10.14
CA VAL A 334 -14.79 1.92 -11.15
C VAL A 334 -13.81 1.79 -12.33
N GLN A 335 -12.52 1.56 -12.07
CA GLN A 335 -11.52 1.36 -13.15
C GLN A 335 -11.79 0.14 -14.02
N ASN A 336 -12.36 -0.94 -13.46
CA ASN A 336 -12.73 -2.15 -14.19
C ASN A 336 -14.17 -2.11 -14.74
N GLY A 337 -14.96 -1.05 -14.46
CA GLY A 337 -16.35 -0.94 -14.90
C GLY A 337 -17.35 -1.83 -14.14
N ASN A 338 -16.97 -2.39 -12.99
CA ASN A 338 -17.88 -3.07 -12.06
C ASN A 338 -18.88 -2.08 -11.42
N ALA A 339 -18.44 -0.83 -11.25
CA ALA A 339 -19.22 0.30 -10.78
C ALA A 339 -19.19 1.46 -11.79
N ASP A 340 -20.26 2.25 -11.81
CA ASP A 340 -20.44 3.40 -12.69
C ASP A 340 -19.72 4.66 -12.21
N GLY A 341 -19.44 4.74 -10.91
CA GLY A 341 -18.70 5.82 -10.26
C GLY A 341 -18.45 5.52 -8.78
N MET A 342 -17.79 6.45 -8.08
CA MET A 342 -17.48 6.32 -6.66
C MET A 342 -17.57 7.64 -5.90
N ILE A 343 -18.05 7.55 -4.66
CA ILE A 343 -18.00 8.61 -3.66
C ILE A 343 -17.37 8.05 -2.38
N ALA A 344 -16.18 8.51 -2.03
CA ALA A 344 -15.35 7.93 -0.95
C ALA A 344 -14.29 8.93 -0.42
N GLY A 345 -14.67 10.17 -0.14
CA GLY A 345 -13.74 11.23 0.28
C GLY A 345 -12.59 11.47 -0.72
N MET A 346 -12.81 11.20 -2.01
CA MET A 346 -11.73 11.06 -2.99
C MET A 346 -11.12 12.41 -3.37
N THR A 347 -9.91 12.67 -2.89
CA THR A 347 -9.15 13.88 -3.22
C THR A 347 -8.90 13.98 -4.72
N VAL A 348 -9.24 15.12 -5.30
CA VAL A 348 -8.93 15.48 -6.69
C VAL A 348 -7.42 15.73 -6.79
N THR A 349 -6.74 14.96 -7.63
CA THR A 349 -5.32 15.16 -7.98
C THR A 349 -5.15 14.98 -9.48
N ASP A 350 -4.16 15.64 -10.08
CA ASP A 350 -3.95 15.54 -11.53
C ASP A 350 -3.54 14.14 -11.98
N ALA A 351 -2.95 13.34 -11.08
CA ALA A 351 -2.72 11.91 -11.28
C ALA A 351 -4.04 11.11 -11.36
N ARG A 352 -5.07 11.48 -10.58
CA ARG A 352 -6.39 10.84 -10.62
C ARG A 352 -7.24 11.34 -11.81
N LYS A 353 -7.10 12.60 -12.24
CA LYS A 353 -7.77 13.14 -13.47
C LYS A 353 -7.40 12.41 -14.77
N ALA A 354 -6.32 11.62 -14.75
CA ALA A 354 -5.89 10.78 -15.86
C ALA A 354 -6.63 9.43 -15.97
N THR A 355 -7.29 8.97 -14.89
CA THR A 355 -8.05 7.70 -14.82
C THR A 355 -9.52 7.88 -14.46
N PHE A 356 -9.88 9.04 -13.91
CA PHE A 356 -11.23 9.42 -13.55
C PHE A 356 -11.58 10.79 -14.13
N ASP A 357 -12.86 10.97 -14.46
CA ASP A 357 -13.45 12.31 -14.53
C ASP A 357 -14.14 12.62 -13.21
N PHE A 358 -14.05 13.87 -12.77
CA PHE A 358 -14.53 14.32 -11.47
C PHE A 358 -15.69 15.29 -11.61
N SER A 359 -16.55 15.31 -10.60
CA SER A 359 -17.55 16.34 -10.40
C SER A 359 -16.92 17.69 -10.04
N ASP A 360 -17.76 18.73 -10.00
CA ASP A 360 -17.51 19.88 -9.13
C ASP A 360 -17.17 19.35 -7.72
N PRO A 361 -16.10 19.83 -7.06
CA PRO A 361 -15.73 19.28 -5.77
C PRO A 361 -16.78 19.62 -4.71
N TYR A 362 -17.19 18.63 -3.92
CA TYR A 362 -18.25 18.80 -2.93
C TYR A 362 -17.74 19.26 -1.57
N TYR A 363 -16.42 19.20 -1.30
CA TYR A 363 -15.83 19.67 -0.04
C TYR A 363 -14.34 19.98 -0.23
N THR A 364 -13.81 21.01 0.44
CA THR A 364 -12.35 21.20 0.59
C THR A 364 -11.94 20.66 1.96
N THR A 365 -11.02 19.71 2.02
CA THR A 365 -10.44 19.26 3.28
C THR A 365 -9.35 20.24 3.73
N ASN A 366 -9.34 20.49 5.04
CA ASN A 366 -8.24 21.10 5.75
C ASN A 366 -7.58 20.03 6.62
N SER A 367 -6.25 20.01 6.70
CA SER A 367 -5.54 19.25 7.73
C SER A 367 -5.51 20.08 9.01
N ILE A 368 -5.98 19.52 10.14
CA ILE A 368 -6.03 20.22 11.44
C ILE A 368 -5.28 19.45 12.53
N LEU A 369 -4.64 20.20 13.42
CA LEU A 369 -3.95 19.65 14.58
C LEU A 369 -4.93 19.36 15.72
N ALA A 370 -4.95 18.12 16.20
CA ALA A 370 -5.70 17.70 17.38
C ALA A 370 -4.76 17.36 18.55
N VAL A 371 -5.14 17.77 19.76
CA VAL A 371 -4.42 17.48 21.02
C VAL A 371 -5.41 17.00 22.08
N GLN A 372 -4.92 16.40 23.18
CA GLN A 372 -5.80 16.09 24.32
C GLN A 372 -6.49 17.36 24.85
N GLU A 373 -7.73 17.25 25.33
CA GLU A 373 -8.49 18.36 25.95
C GLU A 373 -7.70 19.01 27.10
N SER A 374 -7.00 18.19 27.89
CA SER A 374 -6.08 18.55 28.97
C SER A 374 -4.71 19.09 28.53
N SER A 375 -4.43 19.16 27.23
CA SER A 375 -3.12 19.61 26.71
C SER A 375 -2.98 21.14 26.78
N ASN A 376 -1.77 21.59 27.12
CA ASN A 376 -1.39 23.01 27.09
C ASN A 376 -0.84 23.46 25.73
N ILE A 377 -0.92 22.62 24.69
CA ILE A 377 -0.57 23.02 23.32
C ILE A 377 -1.64 23.98 22.80
N SER A 378 -1.18 25.16 22.39
CA SER A 378 -1.98 26.27 21.86
C SER A 378 -1.52 26.73 20.47
N SER A 379 -0.23 26.60 20.14
CA SER A 379 0.31 26.88 18.80
C SER A 379 1.19 25.74 18.28
N TYR A 380 1.66 25.84 17.04
CA TYR A 380 2.57 24.84 16.48
C TYR A 380 3.95 24.87 17.16
N GLU A 381 4.41 26.03 17.64
CA GLU A 381 5.66 26.18 18.41
C GLU A 381 5.65 25.37 19.72
N ASP A 382 4.47 25.20 20.35
CA ASP A 382 4.31 24.35 21.54
C ASP A 382 4.63 22.86 21.25
N LEU A 383 4.73 22.44 20.00
CA LEU A 383 5.07 21.07 19.63
C LEU A 383 6.58 20.78 19.71
N LYS A 384 7.43 21.78 19.92
CA LYS A 384 8.90 21.64 19.93
C LYS A 384 9.37 20.51 20.84
N GLY A 385 10.12 19.56 20.27
CA GLY A 385 10.64 18.36 20.94
C GLY A 385 9.62 17.23 21.20
N LYS A 386 8.31 17.50 21.06
CA LYS A 386 7.22 16.53 21.22
C LYS A 386 7.06 15.69 19.95
N THR A 387 6.25 14.63 20.03
CA THR A 387 5.91 13.78 18.87
C THR A 387 4.48 14.08 18.41
N VAL A 388 4.29 14.30 17.10
CA VAL A 388 3.00 14.39 16.42
C VAL A 388 2.74 13.09 15.67
N GLY A 389 1.52 12.55 15.74
CA GLY A 389 1.10 11.39 14.96
C GLY A 389 0.40 11.76 13.64
N VAL A 390 0.59 10.96 12.59
CA VAL A 390 -0.07 11.16 11.30
C VAL A 390 -0.26 9.85 10.51
N LYS A 391 -1.30 9.75 9.68
CA LYS A 391 -1.49 8.61 8.77
C LYS A 391 -0.52 8.71 7.59
N ASN A 392 0.08 7.58 7.21
CA ASN A 392 1.04 7.52 6.11
C ASN A 392 0.38 7.85 4.75
N GLY A 393 1.05 8.62 3.89
CA GLY A 393 0.57 8.97 2.54
C GLY A 393 -0.54 10.04 2.51
N THR A 394 -0.73 10.81 3.58
CA THR A 394 -1.77 11.86 3.65
C THR A 394 -1.22 13.26 3.46
N ALA A 395 -2.05 14.21 2.99
CA ALA A 395 -1.68 15.62 2.93
C ALA A 395 -1.35 16.21 4.32
N SER A 396 -1.95 15.67 5.38
CA SER A 396 -1.59 15.94 6.77
C SER A 396 -0.14 15.53 7.10
N GLN A 397 0.39 14.45 6.49
CA GLN A 397 1.79 14.08 6.62
C GLN A 397 2.68 15.08 5.88
N THR A 398 2.34 15.42 4.64
CA THR A 398 3.08 16.40 3.82
C THR A 398 3.22 17.74 4.56
N PHE A 399 2.11 18.31 5.04
CA PHE A 399 2.13 19.54 5.83
C PHE A 399 3.03 19.41 7.07
N LEU A 400 2.92 18.30 7.81
CA LEU A 400 3.74 18.10 9.00
C LEU A 400 5.22 17.95 8.67
N GLU A 401 5.59 17.33 7.55
CA GLU A 401 6.98 17.15 7.13
C GLU A 401 7.60 18.46 6.67
N GLU A 402 6.91 19.23 5.83
CA GLU A 402 7.30 20.59 5.42
C GLU A 402 7.53 21.52 6.64
N ASN A 403 6.60 21.49 7.59
CA ASN A 403 6.63 22.37 8.76
C ASN A 403 7.50 21.84 9.93
N LYS A 404 7.99 20.60 9.85
CA LYS A 404 8.76 19.91 10.90
C LYS A 404 9.96 20.72 11.38
N SER A 405 10.71 21.30 10.43
CA SER A 405 11.91 22.08 10.69
C SER A 405 11.61 23.46 11.30
N LYS A 406 10.42 24.02 11.04
CA LYS A 406 9.98 25.32 11.56
C LYS A 406 9.61 25.24 13.05
N TYR A 407 8.90 24.19 13.44
CA TYR A 407 8.35 24.04 14.78
C TYR A 407 9.10 23.02 15.67
N GLY A 408 9.96 22.19 15.09
CA GLY A 408 10.92 21.36 15.83
C GLY A 408 10.33 20.11 16.51
N TYR A 409 9.23 19.56 16.00
CA TYR A 409 8.63 18.31 16.48
C TYR A 409 9.18 17.06 15.78
N LYS A 410 8.90 15.91 16.38
CA LYS A 410 9.08 14.57 15.79
C LYS A 410 7.77 14.14 15.15
N ILE A 411 7.84 13.34 14.08
CA ILE A 411 6.67 12.75 13.43
C ILE A 411 6.69 11.24 13.69
N LYS A 412 5.53 10.66 13.98
CA LYS A 412 5.29 9.22 14.01
C LYS A 412 4.19 8.89 13.01
N THR A 413 4.53 8.15 11.96
CA THR A 413 3.55 7.67 10.97
C THR A 413 2.76 6.47 11.50
N PHE A 414 1.54 6.31 10.98
CA PHE A 414 0.60 5.24 11.29
C PHE A 414 -0.02 4.66 10.01
N SER A 415 -0.35 3.38 10.05
CA SER A 415 -1.07 2.65 8.98
C SER A 415 -2.55 2.98 8.91
N ASP A 416 -3.14 3.44 10.00
CA ASP A 416 -4.57 3.53 10.20
C ASP A 416 -4.92 4.65 11.20
N GLY A 417 -6.15 5.16 11.13
CA GLY A 417 -6.61 6.20 12.05
C GLY A 417 -6.69 5.72 13.50
N ALA A 418 -7.17 4.51 13.76
CA ALA A 418 -7.46 4.03 15.12
C ALA A 418 -6.21 4.01 16.02
N SER A 419 -5.10 3.46 15.52
CA SER A 419 -3.82 3.40 16.23
C SER A 419 -3.17 4.78 16.43
N MET A 420 -3.45 5.73 15.53
CA MET A 420 -3.09 7.14 15.68
C MET A 420 -3.90 7.85 16.77
N TYR A 421 -5.24 7.74 16.74
CA TYR A 421 -6.13 8.34 17.74
C TYR A 421 -5.88 7.77 19.15
N ASP A 422 -5.61 6.47 19.28
CA ASP A 422 -5.22 5.90 20.56
C ASP A 422 -3.82 6.30 21.01
N SER A 423 -2.89 6.54 20.07
CA SER A 423 -1.59 7.10 20.43
C SER A 423 -1.73 8.51 21.01
N LEU A 424 -2.69 9.33 20.56
CA LEU A 424 -3.01 10.59 21.23
C LEU A 424 -3.70 10.34 22.58
N ASN A 425 -4.72 9.48 22.63
CA ASN A 425 -5.50 9.22 23.85
C ASN A 425 -4.66 8.61 24.99
N SER A 426 -3.57 7.91 24.66
CA SER A 426 -2.59 7.35 25.62
C SER A 426 -1.45 8.31 25.98
N GLY A 427 -1.31 9.44 25.28
CA GLY A 427 -0.15 10.33 25.39
C GLY A 427 1.13 9.79 24.71
N SER A 428 1.03 8.70 23.95
CA SER A 428 2.14 8.15 23.14
C SER A 428 2.59 9.10 22.03
N VAL A 429 1.71 10.01 21.61
CA VAL A 429 2.00 11.25 20.88
C VAL A 429 1.30 12.42 21.58
N ALA A 430 1.86 13.63 21.50
CA ALA A 430 1.32 14.81 22.18
C ALA A 430 0.24 15.54 21.36
N ALA A 431 0.25 15.30 20.05
CA ALA A 431 -0.71 15.80 19.07
C ALA A 431 -0.85 14.78 17.92
N ILE A 432 -1.88 14.93 17.10
CA ILE A 432 -2.01 14.27 15.79
C ILE A 432 -2.46 15.30 14.76
N MET A 433 -2.26 15.01 13.48
CA MET A 433 -2.85 15.79 12.39
C MET A 433 -3.62 14.87 11.46
N ASP A 434 -4.86 15.25 11.17
CA ASP A 434 -5.73 14.53 10.23
C ASP A 434 -6.70 15.53 9.57
N ASP A 435 -7.52 15.06 8.63
CA ASP A 435 -8.59 15.85 8.02
C ASP A 435 -9.54 16.42 9.11
N GLU A 436 -9.78 17.73 9.04
CA GLU A 436 -10.63 18.49 9.96
C GLU A 436 -12.01 17.86 10.25
N PRO A 437 -12.79 17.40 9.24
CA PRO A 437 -14.06 16.72 9.51
C PRO A 437 -13.90 15.42 10.31
N VAL A 438 -12.81 14.67 10.12
CA VAL A 438 -12.54 13.43 10.86
C VAL A 438 -12.19 13.73 12.31
N ILE A 439 -11.37 14.77 12.55
CA ILE A 439 -11.06 15.25 13.91
C ILE A 439 -12.33 15.75 14.63
N LYS A 440 -13.12 16.61 13.99
CA LYS A 440 -14.36 17.16 14.56
C LYS A 440 -15.38 16.05 14.88
N TYR A 441 -15.55 15.09 13.96
CA TYR A 441 -16.43 13.95 14.19
C TYR A 441 -15.93 13.07 15.36
N ALA A 442 -14.63 12.79 15.46
CA ALA A 442 -14.07 12.03 16.59
C ALA A 442 -14.32 12.72 17.94
N ILE A 443 -14.26 14.05 18.00
CA ILE A 443 -14.62 14.85 19.19
C ILE A 443 -16.13 14.73 19.48
N LYS A 444 -17.00 14.81 18.46
CA LYS A 444 -18.45 14.60 18.59
C LYS A 444 -18.81 13.18 19.05
N GLN A 445 -17.99 12.18 18.72
CA GLN A 445 -18.04 10.81 19.26
C GLN A 445 -17.42 10.66 20.67
N GLY A 446 -17.21 11.76 21.40
CA GLY A 446 -16.81 11.76 22.80
C GLY A 446 -15.31 11.57 23.07
N ARG A 447 -14.45 11.59 22.05
CA ARG A 447 -13.00 11.62 22.29
C ARG A 447 -12.61 12.94 22.96
N LYS A 448 -11.79 12.85 24.00
CA LYS A 448 -11.33 13.97 24.82
C LYS A 448 -10.17 14.72 24.16
N PHE A 449 -10.43 15.25 22.98
CA PHE A 449 -9.49 16.04 22.18
C PHE A 449 -10.02 17.46 21.95
N LYS A 450 -9.15 18.37 21.52
CA LYS A 450 -9.47 19.72 21.04
C LYS A 450 -8.56 20.10 19.87
N THR A 451 -9.01 21.06 19.06
CA THR A 451 -8.27 21.64 17.92
C THR A 451 -7.87 23.08 18.26
N PRO A 452 -6.67 23.32 18.81
CA PRO A 452 -6.25 24.64 19.28
C PRO A 452 -5.78 25.59 18.17
N ILE A 453 -5.64 25.08 16.94
CA ILE A 453 -5.17 25.82 15.76
C ILE A 453 -6.15 25.56 14.62
N GLU A 454 -6.39 26.57 13.80
CA GLU A 454 -7.22 26.46 12.59
C GLU A 454 -6.61 25.47 11.57
N GLY A 455 -7.47 24.82 10.79
CA GLY A 455 -7.07 23.88 9.75
C GLY A 455 -6.40 24.59 8.57
N THR A 456 -5.39 23.94 7.97
CA THR A 456 -4.75 24.44 6.73
C THR A 456 -5.32 23.67 5.52
N PRO A 457 -5.75 24.34 4.44
CA PRO A 457 -6.26 23.67 3.24
C PRO A 457 -5.29 22.62 2.69
N SER A 458 -5.78 21.40 2.47
CA SER A 458 -4.96 20.23 2.14
C SER A 458 -5.47 19.42 0.94
N GLY A 459 -6.63 19.76 0.39
CA GLY A 459 -7.11 19.26 -0.90
C GLY A 459 -8.60 19.49 -1.12
N GLN A 460 -9.10 19.21 -2.33
CA GLN A 460 -10.53 19.18 -2.63
C GLN A 460 -10.96 17.73 -2.87
N VAL A 461 -12.14 17.33 -2.40
CA VAL A 461 -12.73 16.00 -2.64
C VAL A 461 -13.97 16.10 -3.53
N ALA A 462 -14.12 15.12 -4.42
CA ALA A 462 -15.15 15.12 -5.47
C ALA A 462 -15.71 13.72 -5.70
N PHE A 463 -16.86 13.64 -6.39
CA PHE A 463 -17.39 12.40 -6.94
C PHE A 463 -16.63 12.06 -8.22
N ALA A 464 -16.42 10.77 -8.49
CA ALA A 464 -15.60 10.31 -9.61
C ALA A 464 -16.33 9.26 -10.45
N VAL A 465 -16.14 9.30 -11.76
CA VAL A 465 -16.50 8.23 -12.72
C VAL A 465 -15.24 7.77 -13.45
N HIS A 466 -15.24 6.57 -14.02
CA HIS A 466 -14.16 6.16 -14.92
C HIS A 466 -14.07 7.15 -16.10
N LYS A 467 -12.85 7.44 -16.56
CA LYS A 467 -12.64 8.47 -17.57
C LYS A 467 -13.46 8.24 -18.85
N ASP A 468 -13.99 9.32 -19.42
CA ASP A 468 -14.85 9.38 -20.60
C ASP A 468 -16.14 8.54 -20.49
N SER A 469 -16.50 8.10 -19.27
CA SER A 469 -17.58 7.13 -19.00
C SER A 469 -18.66 7.73 -18.10
N ASN A 470 -19.93 7.39 -18.33
CA ASN A 470 -21.07 7.94 -17.60
C ASN A 470 -21.07 9.49 -17.43
N PRO A 471 -20.78 10.30 -18.47
CA PRO A 471 -20.68 11.76 -18.31
C PRO A 471 -21.98 12.41 -17.81
N GLU A 472 -23.15 11.81 -18.09
CA GLU A 472 -24.44 12.25 -17.54
C GLU A 472 -24.53 12.07 -16.01
N LEU A 473 -23.74 11.18 -15.42
CA LEU A 473 -23.68 10.97 -13.97
C LEU A 473 -22.86 12.06 -13.28
N ILE A 474 -21.83 12.59 -13.95
CA ILE A 474 -21.14 13.83 -13.54
C ILE A 474 -22.06 15.04 -13.71
N GLU A 475 -22.78 15.14 -14.83
CA GLU A 475 -23.76 16.20 -15.10
C GLU A 475 -24.87 16.21 -14.02
N MET A 476 -25.45 15.05 -13.72
CA MET A 476 -26.39 14.88 -12.60
C MET A 476 -25.76 15.24 -11.25
N PHE A 477 -24.51 14.84 -10.99
CA PHE A 477 -23.86 15.17 -9.72
C PHE A 477 -23.66 16.68 -9.55
N ASN A 478 -23.17 17.38 -10.57
CA ASN A 478 -22.96 18.82 -10.54
C ASN A 478 -24.29 19.59 -10.39
N ASN A 479 -25.29 19.25 -11.20
CA ASN A 479 -26.63 19.85 -11.13
C ASN A 479 -27.25 19.63 -9.73
N GLY A 480 -27.21 18.40 -9.22
CA GLY A 480 -27.72 18.09 -7.89
C GLY A 480 -26.95 18.80 -6.77
N LEU A 481 -25.62 18.90 -6.87
CA LEU A 481 -24.80 19.63 -5.89
C LEU A 481 -25.12 21.13 -5.88
N ALA A 482 -25.34 21.75 -7.05
CA ALA A 482 -25.78 23.14 -7.15
C ALA A 482 -27.17 23.34 -6.52
N ASN A 483 -28.14 22.48 -6.86
CA ASN A 483 -29.50 22.50 -6.30
C ASN A 483 -29.52 22.32 -4.77
N LEU A 484 -28.66 21.44 -4.23
CA LEU A 484 -28.54 21.22 -2.78
C LEU A 484 -27.80 22.36 -2.07
N LYS A 485 -26.85 23.04 -2.72
CA LYS A 485 -26.21 24.25 -2.21
C LYS A 485 -27.21 25.42 -2.14
N GLU A 486 -27.98 25.67 -3.20
CA GLU A 486 -29.00 26.73 -3.23
C GLU A 486 -30.13 26.51 -2.21
N SER A 487 -30.66 25.28 -2.12
CA SER A 487 -31.73 24.93 -1.17
C SER A 487 -31.26 24.80 0.30
N GLY A 488 -29.96 24.96 0.57
CA GLY A 488 -29.35 24.80 1.88
C GLY A 488 -29.32 23.36 2.42
N GLU A 489 -29.83 22.38 1.69
CA GLU A 489 -29.84 20.96 2.09
C GLU A 489 -28.42 20.39 2.19
N TYR A 490 -27.50 20.83 1.30
CA TYR A 490 -26.08 20.53 1.38
C TYR A 490 -25.48 20.95 2.74
N GLN A 491 -25.83 22.15 3.23
CA GLN A 491 -25.30 22.65 4.49
C GLN A 491 -25.84 21.84 5.68
N LYS A 492 -27.14 21.47 5.67
CA LYS A 492 -27.72 20.58 6.70
C LYS A 492 -27.01 19.23 6.76
N ILE A 493 -26.66 18.65 5.61
CA ILE A 493 -25.90 17.39 5.53
C ILE A 493 -24.54 17.57 6.22
N LEU A 494 -23.83 18.67 5.97
CA LEU A 494 -22.57 18.95 6.67
C LEU A 494 -22.78 19.19 8.17
N ASP A 495 -23.71 20.06 8.57
CA ASP A 495 -23.91 20.49 9.96
C ASP A 495 -24.23 19.31 10.90
N LYS A 496 -25.05 18.37 10.41
CA LYS A 496 -25.37 17.11 11.11
C LYS A 496 -24.12 16.35 11.57
N TYR A 497 -23.13 16.22 10.69
CA TYR A 497 -21.89 15.48 10.97
C TYR A 497 -20.78 16.36 11.58
N LEU A 498 -20.74 17.67 11.29
CA LEU A 498 -19.58 18.53 11.54
C LEU A 498 -19.78 19.65 12.56
N SER A 499 -21.02 20.09 12.82
CA SER A 499 -21.28 21.21 13.71
C SER A 499 -21.24 20.79 15.19
N SER A 500 -20.63 21.66 16.00
CA SER A 500 -20.49 21.55 17.46
C SER A 500 -21.76 21.91 18.22
N ASP A 501 -22.55 22.84 17.67
CA ASP A 501 -23.61 23.55 18.39
C ASP A 501 -24.99 22.92 18.14
N SER A 502 -25.06 21.82 17.39
CA SER A 502 -26.28 21.04 17.22
C SER A 502 -26.50 20.10 18.41
N ASP A 503 -27.33 20.56 19.36
CA ASP A 503 -28.07 19.74 20.35
C ASP A 503 -29.10 18.79 19.66
N GLU A 504 -28.75 18.23 18.50
CA GLU A 504 -29.50 17.11 17.92
C GLU A 504 -29.24 15.85 18.75
N THR A 505 -30.09 15.69 19.77
CA THR A 505 -30.41 14.37 20.32
C THR A 505 -30.74 13.42 19.17
N THR A 506 -29.80 12.54 18.83
CA THR A 506 -29.94 11.66 17.66
C THR A 506 -31.04 10.65 17.94
N ASP A 507 -32.22 10.88 17.35
CA ASP A 507 -33.46 10.20 17.72
C ASP A 507 -33.55 8.79 17.09
N SER A 508 -32.63 7.90 17.52
CA SER A 508 -32.41 6.58 16.93
C SER A 508 -31.97 5.48 17.91
N THR A 509 -32.47 5.53 19.15
CA THR A 509 -32.57 4.38 20.11
C THR A 509 -31.31 3.56 20.46
N SER A 510 -30.10 3.97 20.05
CA SER A 510 -28.86 3.24 20.36
C SER A 510 -28.28 3.60 21.73
N VAL A 511 -27.50 2.67 22.29
CA VAL A 511 -26.92 2.79 23.65
C VAL A 511 -25.50 3.34 23.58
N ASP A 512 -25.12 4.13 24.58
CA ASP A 512 -23.80 4.75 24.74
C ASP A 512 -22.62 3.78 24.51
N GLU A 513 -21.99 3.91 23.32
CA GLU A 513 -20.84 3.12 22.90
C GLU A 513 -19.54 3.50 23.63
N THR A 514 -19.53 4.55 24.46
CA THR A 514 -18.41 4.74 25.39
C THR A 514 -18.37 3.66 26.48
N THR A 515 -19.41 2.82 26.61
CA THR A 515 -19.45 1.65 27.49
C THR A 515 -19.24 0.33 26.73
N ILE A 516 -18.61 -0.66 27.38
CA ILE A 516 -18.49 -2.04 26.85
C ILE A 516 -19.88 -2.65 26.60
N TRP A 517 -20.88 -2.31 27.43
CA TRP A 517 -22.23 -2.80 27.26
C TRP A 517 -22.94 -2.19 26.05
N GLY A 518 -22.84 -0.87 25.83
CA GLY A 518 -23.40 -0.22 24.64
C GLY A 518 -22.77 -0.70 23.34
N LEU A 519 -21.43 -0.85 23.32
CA LEU A 519 -20.71 -1.47 22.19
C LEU A 519 -21.27 -2.85 21.84
N LEU A 520 -21.52 -3.70 22.84
CA LEU A 520 -22.14 -5.01 22.63
C LEU A 520 -23.60 -4.87 22.17
N GLN A 521 -24.41 -4.08 22.87
CA GLN A 521 -25.86 -3.98 22.62
C GLN A 521 -26.18 -3.44 21.22
N ASN A 522 -25.39 -2.49 20.71
CA ASN A 522 -25.54 -2.00 19.35
C ASN A 522 -24.95 -2.99 18.33
N ASN A 523 -23.71 -3.43 18.52
CA ASN A 523 -22.94 -4.13 17.46
C ASN A 523 -23.05 -5.66 17.48
N TYR A 524 -23.77 -6.29 18.42
CA TYR A 524 -23.82 -7.76 18.54
C TYR A 524 -24.21 -8.46 17.23
N LYS A 525 -25.11 -7.89 16.43
CA LYS A 525 -25.50 -8.46 15.12
C LYS A 525 -24.30 -8.53 14.16
N GLN A 526 -23.54 -7.45 14.09
CA GLN A 526 -22.38 -7.34 13.21
C GLN A 526 -21.25 -8.26 13.70
N LEU A 527 -20.99 -8.27 15.01
CA LEU A 527 -20.00 -9.16 15.65
C LEU A 527 -20.35 -10.64 15.48
N LEU A 528 -21.63 -11.02 15.61
CA LEU A 528 -22.08 -12.39 15.33
C LEU A 528 -22.02 -12.74 13.84
N SER A 529 -22.20 -11.77 12.94
CA SER A 529 -22.05 -11.96 11.49
C SER A 529 -20.58 -12.22 11.11
N GLY A 530 -19.66 -11.34 11.53
CA GLY A 530 -18.22 -11.51 11.33
C GLY A 530 -17.68 -12.79 11.97
N LEU A 531 -18.20 -13.15 13.17
CA LEU A 531 -17.95 -14.44 13.78
C LEU A 531 -18.46 -15.62 12.95
N GLY A 532 -19.65 -15.49 12.34
CA GLY A 532 -20.19 -16.48 11.41
C GLY A 532 -19.24 -16.72 10.23
N VAL A 533 -18.67 -15.66 9.66
CA VAL A 533 -17.63 -15.74 8.62
C VAL A 533 -16.37 -16.42 9.15
N THR A 534 -15.83 -16.02 10.31
CA THR A 534 -14.67 -16.67 10.96
C THR A 534 -14.88 -18.17 11.17
N ILE A 535 -16.06 -18.58 11.66
CA ILE A 535 -16.39 -20.00 11.90
C ILE A 535 -16.56 -20.75 10.57
N ALA A 536 -17.28 -20.19 9.59
CA ALA A 536 -17.51 -20.81 8.29
C ALA A 536 -16.19 -21.03 7.54
N LEU A 537 -15.33 -20.02 7.52
CA LEU A 537 -14.01 -20.06 6.91
C LEU A 537 -13.12 -21.12 7.57
N ALA A 538 -13.06 -21.14 8.91
CA ALA A 538 -12.28 -22.12 9.66
C ALA A 538 -12.78 -23.55 9.44
N LEU A 539 -14.10 -23.79 9.47
CA LEU A 539 -14.70 -25.11 9.25
C LEU A 539 -14.49 -25.62 7.82
N LEU A 540 -14.75 -24.78 6.81
CA LEU A 540 -14.59 -25.15 5.40
C LEU A 540 -13.13 -25.44 5.07
N SER A 541 -12.23 -24.53 5.47
CA SER A 541 -10.80 -24.70 5.23
C SER A 541 -10.24 -25.93 5.94
N PHE A 542 -10.66 -26.18 7.18
CA PHE A 542 -10.21 -27.35 7.93
C PHE A 542 -10.78 -28.67 7.37
N ALA A 543 -12.02 -28.69 6.86
CA ALA A 543 -12.59 -29.86 6.20
C ALA A 543 -11.81 -30.23 4.92
N ILE A 544 -11.47 -29.23 4.09
CA ILE A 544 -10.63 -29.42 2.89
C ILE A 544 -9.21 -29.85 3.31
N ALA A 545 -8.63 -29.19 4.31
CA ALA A 545 -7.30 -29.49 4.83
C ALA A 545 -7.19 -30.91 5.40
N MET A 546 -8.24 -31.43 6.06
CA MET A 546 -8.30 -32.81 6.54
C MET A 546 -8.24 -33.82 5.39
N VAL A 547 -8.94 -33.58 4.28
CA VAL A 547 -8.89 -34.46 3.10
C VAL A 547 -7.50 -34.44 2.46
N ILE A 548 -6.97 -33.25 2.16
CA ILE A 548 -5.65 -33.09 1.52
C ILE A 548 -4.55 -33.64 2.44
N GLY A 549 -4.54 -33.23 3.71
CA GLY A 549 -3.53 -33.64 4.69
C GLY A 549 -3.53 -35.14 4.98
N ILE A 550 -4.69 -35.81 5.00
CA ILE A 550 -4.72 -37.28 5.13
C ILE A 550 -4.13 -37.96 3.89
N ILE A 551 -4.41 -37.46 2.67
CA ILE A 551 -3.83 -38.02 1.44
C ILE A 551 -2.30 -37.88 1.45
N PHE A 552 -1.78 -36.68 1.67
CA PHE A 552 -0.34 -36.41 1.68
C PHE A 552 0.37 -37.07 2.88
N GLY A 553 -0.28 -37.14 4.04
CA GLY A 553 0.23 -37.90 5.19
C GLY A 553 0.34 -39.40 4.91
N MET A 554 -0.66 -40.00 4.26
CA MET A 554 -0.61 -41.40 3.80
C MET A 554 0.45 -41.62 2.71
N PHE A 555 0.70 -40.63 1.85
CA PHE A 555 1.78 -40.68 0.86
C PHE A 555 3.16 -40.66 1.53
N SER A 556 3.37 -39.86 2.58
CA SER A 556 4.65 -39.77 3.31
C SER A 556 5.08 -41.08 3.99
N VAL A 557 4.13 -41.97 4.33
CA VAL A 557 4.40 -43.30 4.90
C VAL A 557 4.32 -44.42 3.85
N SER A 558 4.30 -44.07 2.56
CA SER A 558 4.17 -45.05 1.47
C SER A 558 5.45 -45.89 1.30
N PRO A 559 5.34 -47.19 0.92
CA PRO A 559 6.48 -47.97 0.46
C PRO A 559 7.04 -47.45 -0.87
N TYR A 560 6.24 -46.72 -1.66
CA TYR A 560 6.66 -46.16 -2.95
C TYR A 560 7.38 -44.82 -2.74
N LYS A 561 8.66 -44.74 -3.14
CA LYS A 561 9.51 -43.55 -2.95
C LYS A 561 8.91 -42.27 -3.53
N TRP A 562 8.29 -42.34 -4.71
CA TRP A 562 7.75 -41.16 -5.40
C TRP A 562 6.62 -40.48 -4.61
N LEU A 563 5.71 -41.25 -4.01
CA LEU A 563 4.64 -40.72 -3.16
C LEU A 563 5.20 -39.97 -1.95
N ARG A 564 6.24 -40.51 -1.30
CA ARG A 564 6.89 -39.83 -0.17
C ARG A 564 7.50 -38.51 -0.59
N TRP A 565 8.26 -38.50 -1.69
CA TRP A 565 8.89 -37.30 -2.23
C TRP A 565 7.90 -36.21 -2.63
N THR A 566 6.76 -36.58 -3.23
CA THR A 566 5.66 -35.65 -3.53
C THR A 566 5.02 -35.07 -2.25
N ALA A 567 5.01 -35.82 -1.14
CA ALA A 567 4.53 -35.31 0.15
C ALA A 567 5.56 -34.46 0.89
N GLU A 568 6.84 -34.82 0.83
CA GLU A 568 7.96 -34.03 1.35
C GLU A 568 7.95 -32.64 0.71
N ILE A 569 7.92 -32.54 -0.63
CA ILE A 569 7.84 -31.26 -1.34
C ILE A 569 6.59 -30.44 -0.98
N PHE A 570 5.40 -31.07 -0.92
CA PHE A 570 4.17 -30.35 -0.56
C PHE A 570 4.25 -29.75 0.85
N VAL A 571 4.75 -30.53 1.82
CA VAL A 571 4.88 -30.08 3.22
C VAL A 571 5.94 -28.99 3.35
N ASP A 572 7.10 -29.15 2.71
CA ASP A 572 8.23 -28.21 2.82
C ASP A 572 7.93 -26.87 2.14
N VAL A 573 7.35 -26.87 0.93
CA VAL A 573 6.99 -25.63 0.22
C VAL A 573 5.91 -24.86 0.97
N ILE A 574 4.82 -25.52 1.36
CA ILE A 574 3.68 -24.83 1.99
C ILE A 574 4.03 -24.32 3.40
N ARG A 575 4.84 -25.06 4.18
CA ARG A 575 5.28 -24.59 5.51
C ARG A 575 6.45 -23.59 5.45
N GLY A 576 7.18 -23.54 4.34
CA GLY A 576 8.23 -22.55 4.09
C GLY A 576 7.69 -21.15 3.75
N ILE A 577 6.45 -21.04 3.25
CA ILE A 577 5.82 -19.77 2.90
C ILE A 577 4.96 -19.27 4.08
N PRO A 578 5.20 -18.06 4.61
CA PRO A 578 4.32 -17.46 5.62
C PRO A 578 2.88 -17.32 5.12
N LEU A 579 1.89 -17.71 5.93
CA LEU A 579 0.47 -17.72 5.53
C LEU A 579 -0.03 -16.39 4.95
N MET A 580 0.44 -15.24 5.46
CA MET A 580 0.06 -13.93 4.92
C MET A 580 0.54 -13.74 3.46
N ILE A 581 1.75 -14.24 3.14
CA ILE A 581 2.31 -14.22 1.79
C ILE A 581 1.58 -15.24 0.90
N LEU A 582 1.24 -16.42 1.44
CA LEU A 582 0.44 -17.42 0.73
C LEU A 582 -0.96 -16.88 0.37
N ALA A 583 -1.63 -16.21 1.30
CA ALA A 583 -2.94 -15.58 1.06
C ALA A 583 -2.84 -14.43 0.03
N ALA A 584 -1.84 -13.55 0.17
CA ALA A 584 -1.56 -12.49 -0.80
C ALA A 584 -1.26 -13.05 -2.21
N PHE A 585 -0.48 -14.13 -2.31
CA PHE A 585 -0.17 -14.77 -3.59
C PHE A 585 -1.39 -15.46 -4.22
N ILE A 586 -2.28 -16.04 -3.42
CA ILE A 586 -3.52 -16.65 -3.93
C ILE A 586 -4.55 -15.59 -4.34
N PHE A 587 -4.61 -14.45 -3.64
CA PHE A 587 -5.58 -13.39 -3.91
C PHE A 587 -5.17 -12.42 -5.02
N TRP A 588 -3.88 -12.07 -5.12
CA TRP A 588 -3.37 -11.17 -6.16
C TRP A 588 -2.53 -11.91 -7.22
N GLY A 589 -1.59 -12.75 -6.78
CA GLY A 589 -0.62 -13.41 -7.68
C GLY A 589 -1.26 -14.39 -8.67
N ILE A 590 -2.15 -15.27 -8.20
CA ILE A 590 -2.79 -16.29 -9.04
C ILE A 590 -3.78 -15.66 -10.04
N PRO A 591 -4.67 -14.72 -9.67
CA PRO A 591 -5.48 -13.98 -10.63
C PRO A 591 -4.67 -13.28 -11.72
N ASN A 592 -3.64 -12.52 -11.35
CA ASN A 592 -2.80 -11.80 -12.31
C ASN A 592 -2.06 -12.77 -13.26
N LEU A 593 -1.60 -13.93 -12.75
CA LEU A 593 -0.99 -14.97 -13.57
C LEU A 593 -2.01 -15.59 -14.55
N ILE A 594 -3.20 -15.97 -14.08
CA ILE A 594 -4.27 -16.51 -14.92
C ILE A 594 -4.62 -15.51 -16.03
N GLU A 595 -4.90 -14.26 -15.68
CA GLU A 595 -5.23 -13.20 -16.64
C GLU A 595 -4.11 -12.98 -17.66
N SER A 596 -2.84 -13.01 -17.23
CA SER A 596 -1.69 -12.91 -18.13
C SER A 596 -1.55 -14.08 -19.12
N MET A 597 -2.13 -15.25 -18.81
CA MET A 597 -2.07 -16.46 -19.64
C MET A 597 -3.33 -16.69 -20.48
N THR A 598 -4.50 -16.22 -20.04
CA THR A 598 -5.81 -16.50 -20.66
C THR A 598 -6.49 -15.26 -21.25
N GLY A 599 -6.08 -14.05 -20.86
CA GLY A 599 -6.79 -12.81 -21.18
C GLY A 599 -8.13 -12.65 -20.46
N GLN A 600 -8.37 -13.40 -19.38
CA GLN A 600 -9.61 -13.35 -18.60
C GLN A 600 -9.33 -13.19 -17.10
N GLN A 601 -10.04 -12.25 -16.46
CA GLN A 601 -10.00 -12.08 -15.01
C GLN A 601 -10.44 -13.34 -14.28
N SER A 602 -9.75 -13.66 -13.18
CA SER A 602 -9.99 -14.87 -12.41
C SER A 602 -11.19 -14.73 -11.47
N PRO A 603 -12.10 -15.72 -11.36
CA PRO A 603 -13.30 -15.64 -10.52
C PRO A 603 -13.03 -15.88 -9.03
N ILE A 604 -11.82 -15.61 -8.54
CA ILE A 604 -11.42 -15.84 -7.15
C ILE A 604 -11.79 -14.63 -6.29
N ASN A 605 -12.83 -14.77 -5.46
CA ASN A 605 -13.16 -13.77 -4.44
C ASN A 605 -12.33 -13.95 -3.15
N ASP A 606 -12.41 -12.96 -2.27
CA ASP A 606 -11.74 -12.87 -0.97
C ASP A 606 -11.97 -14.12 -0.09
N PHE A 607 -13.22 -14.58 0.02
CA PHE A 607 -13.58 -15.76 0.82
C PHE A 607 -12.98 -17.05 0.22
N LEU A 608 -12.97 -17.20 -1.10
CA LEU A 608 -12.36 -18.35 -1.77
C LEU A 608 -10.82 -18.33 -1.64
N ALA A 609 -10.18 -17.17 -1.85
CA ALA A 609 -8.74 -17.02 -1.68
C ALA A 609 -8.32 -17.35 -0.23
N GLY A 610 -9.02 -16.79 0.75
CA GLY A 610 -8.84 -17.10 2.16
C GLY A 610 -9.05 -18.59 2.47
N THR A 611 -10.09 -19.20 1.91
CA THR A 611 -10.39 -20.63 2.07
C THR A 611 -9.23 -21.49 1.54
N ILE A 612 -8.72 -21.20 0.33
CA ILE A 612 -7.62 -21.96 -0.28
C ILE A 612 -6.33 -21.79 0.53
N ALA A 613 -5.97 -20.56 0.93
CA ALA A 613 -4.75 -20.27 1.69
C ALA A 613 -4.72 -21.01 3.03
N LEU A 614 -5.81 -20.94 3.80
CA LEU A 614 -5.96 -21.66 5.06
C LEU A 614 -6.00 -23.18 4.85
N SER A 615 -6.68 -23.66 3.80
CA SER A 615 -6.75 -25.09 3.47
C SER A 615 -5.38 -25.70 3.20
N LEU A 616 -4.58 -25.04 2.35
CA LEU A 616 -3.24 -25.52 2.00
C LEU A 616 -2.32 -25.51 3.22
N ASN A 617 -2.24 -24.38 3.93
CA ASN A 617 -1.43 -24.24 5.14
C ASN A 617 -1.76 -25.34 6.17
N ALA A 618 -3.04 -25.48 6.53
CA ALA A 618 -3.46 -26.49 7.50
C ALA A 618 -3.24 -27.93 6.99
N ALA A 619 -3.38 -28.20 5.68
CA ALA A 619 -3.16 -29.53 5.12
C ALA A 619 -1.72 -30.02 5.29
N ALA A 620 -0.73 -29.14 5.15
CA ALA A 620 0.68 -29.49 5.34
C ALA A 620 0.98 -29.89 6.80
N TYR A 621 0.40 -29.21 7.79
CA TYR A 621 0.49 -29.62 9.20
C TYR A 621 -0.29 -30.91 9.49
N ILE A 622 -1.46 -31.12 8.87
CA ILE A 622 -2.25 -32.36 9.01
C ILE A 622 -1.50 -33.56 8.41
N ALA A 623 -0.80 -33.40 7.29
CA ALA A 623 0.04 -34.44 6.70
C ALA A 623 1.15 -34.90 7.66
N GLU A 624 1.80 -33.96 8.33
CA GLU A 624 2.80 -34.24 9.37
C GLU A 624 2.23 -34.92 10.61
N ILE A 625 1.02 -34.51 11.05
CA ILE A 625 0.30 -35.17 12.15
C ILE A 625 -0.04 -36.62 11.78
N VAL A 626 -0.47 -36.87 10.53
CA VAL A 626 -0.77 -38.22 10.03
C VAL A 626 0.49 -39.07 9.93
N ARG A 627 1.60 -38.51 9.41
CA ARG A 627 2.91 -39.17 9.36
C ARG A 627 3.37 -39.58 10.76
N GLY A 628 3.39 -38.63 11.70
CA GLY A 628 3.82 -38.84 13.08
C GLY A 628 2.92 -39.84 13.83
N GLY A 629 1.60 -39.73 13.69
CA GLY A 629 0.65 -40.65 14.32
C GLY A 629 0.75 -42.09 13.83
N ILE A 630 1.11 -42.32 12.56
CA ILE A 630 1.40 -43.65 12.02
C ILE A 630 2.77 -44.16 12.51
N GLN A 631 3.80 -43.30 12.53
CA GLN A 631 5.13 -43.64 13.01
C GLN A 631 5.20 -43.89 14.53
N ALA A 632 4.22 -43.40 15.30
CA ALA A 632 4.08 -43.65 16.74
C ALA A 632 3.50 -45.04 17.09
N VAL A 633 2.96 -45.79 16.12
CA VAL A 633 2.52 -47.18 16.35
C VAL A 633 3.75 -48.12 16.30
N PRO A 634 3.98 -48.99 17.30
CA PRO A 634 5.20 -49.82 17.37
C PRO A 634 5.43 -50.66 16.10
N ALA A 635 6.62 -50.53 15.50
CA ALA A 635 6.99 -51.17 14.22
C ALA A 635 6.75 -52.69 14.20
N GLY A 636 6.95 -53.38 15.33
CA GLY A 636 6.69 -54.81 15.50
C GLY A 636 5.26 -55.24 15.12
N GLN A 637 4.26 -54.34 15.18
CA GLN A 637 2.90 -54.62 14.70
C GLN A 637 2.84 -54.80 13.17
N MET A 638 3.62 -54.01 12.43
CA MET A 638 3.76 -54.16 10.97
C MET A 638 4.59 -55.40 10.63
N GLU A 639 5.66 -55.65 11.35
CA GLU A 639 6.57 -56.79 11.14
C GLU A 639 5.87 -58.12 11.40
N ALA A 640 5.25 -58.31 12.58
CA ALA A 640 4.51 -59.52 12.91
C ALA A 640 3.37 -59.82 11.92
N SER A 641 2.64 -58.79 11.49
CA SER A 641 1.59 -58.94 10.47
C SER A 641 2.14 -59.41 9.13
N ARG A 642 3.31 -58.90 8.71
CA ARG A 642 3.97 -59.33 7.46
C ARG A 642 4.54 -60.75 7.58
N SER A 643 5.05 -61.15 8.74
CA SER A 643 5.44 -62.55 9.02
C SER A 643 4.25 -63.52 8.96
N LEU A 644 3.05 -63.05 9.26
CA LEU A 644 1.78 -63.78 9.06
C LEU A 644 1.22 -63.67 7.62
N GLY A 645 2.02 -63.20 6.65
CA GLY A 645 1.63 -63.08 5.23
C GLY A 645 0.62 -61.96 4.94
N ILE A 646 0.33 -61.07 5.90
CA ILE A 646 -0.66 -60.00 5.73
C ILE A 646 -0.02 -58.85 4.93
N SER A 647 -0.66 -58.49 3.80
CA SER A 647 -0.18 -57.43 2.91
C SER A 647 -0.22 -56.04 3.56
N TYR A 648 0.72 -55.17 3.17
CA TYR A 648 0.91 -53.83 3.74
C TYR A 648 -0.40 -53.04 3.88
N SER A 649 -1.21 -52.98 2.83
CA SER A 649 -2.48 -52.24 2.81
C SER A 649 -3.53 -52.84 3.76
N LYS A 650 -3.53 -54.16 3.97
CA LYS A 650 -4.43 -54.85 4.90
C LYS A 650 -3.99 -54.61 6.34
N THR A 651 -2.70 -54.71 6.63
CA THR A 651 -2.08 -54.36 7.93
C THR A 651 -2.31 -52.89 8.28
N MET A 652 -2.05 -51.98 7.35
CA MET A 652 -2.24 -50.54 7.54
C MET A 652 -3.71 -50.21 7.85
N ARG A 653 -4.67 -50.72 7.06
CA ARG A 653 -6.10 -50.45 7.24
C ARG A 653 -6.72 -51.12 8.47
N LYS A 654 -6.24 -52.28 8.92
CA LYS A 654 -6.88 -53.07 9.99
C LYS A 654 -6.15 -53.05 11.33
N ILE A 655 -4.86 -52.71 11.37
CA ILE A 655 -4.03 -52.80 12.58
C ILE A 655 -3.41 -51.43 12.90
N ILE A 656 -2.72 -50.79 11.95
CA ILE A 656 -1.99 -49.54 12.23
C ILE A 656 -2.95 -48.34 12.33
N LEU A 657 -3.75 -48.05 11.29
CA LEU A 657 -4.61 -46.86 11.27
C LEU A 657 -5.59 -46.77 12.46
N PRO A 658 -6.27 -47.85 12.90
CA PRO A 658 -7.15 -47.77 14.07
C PRO A 658 -6.45 -47.33 15.37
N GLN A 659 -5.15 -47.63 15.52
CA GLN A 659 -4.33 -47.15 16.64
C GLN A 659 -3.84 -45.71 16.37
N ALA A 660 -3.28 -45.48 15.18
CA ALA A 660 -2.73 -44.20 14.76
C ALA A 660 -3.75 -43.05 14.81
N THR A 661 -5.01 -43.30 14.43
CA THR A 661 -6.09 -42.30 14.48
C THR A 661 -6.38 -41.83 15.91
N LYS A 662 -6.28 -42.70 16.93
CA LYS A 662 -6.40 -42.27 18.34
C LYS A 662 -5.27 -41.31 18.72
N LEU A 663 -4.04 -41.59 18.27
CA LEU A 663 -2.85 -40.75 18.51
C LEU A 663 -2.88 -39.41 17.76
N MET A 664 -3.54 -39.35 16.60
CA MET A 664 -3.69 -38.11 15.81
C MET A 664 -4.76 -37.17 16.35
N LEU A 665 -5.84 -37.69 16.93
CA LEU A 665 -7.05 -36.92 17.25
C LEU A 665 -6.81 -35.65 18.10
N PRO A 666 -5.96 -35.65 19.15
CA PRO A 666 -5.66 -34.43 19.92
C PRO A 666 -4.90 -33.37 19.10
N ASN A 667 -4.09 -33.81 18.13
CA ASN A 667 -3.30 -32.91 17.28
C ASN A 667 -4.15 -32.29 16.16
N PHE A 668 -5.09 -33.03 15.55
CA PHE A 668 -6.07 -32.45 14.62
C PHE A 668 -6.91 -31.36 15.29
N VAL A 669 -7.34 -31.60 16.53
CA VAL A 669 -8.03 -30.61 17.37
C VAL A 669 -7.20 -29.34 17.56
N ASN A 670 -5.92 -29.48 17.92
CA ASN A 670 -5.03 -28.34 18.09
C ASN A 670 -4.84 -27.58 16.76
N GLN A 671 -4.71 -28.30 15.64
CA GLN A 671 -4.59 -27.68 14.32
C GLN A 671 -5.87 -26.94 13.88
N PHE A 672 -7.06 -27.40 14.26
CA PHE A 672 -8.31 -26.64 14.04
C PHE A 672 -8.34 -25.34 14.86
N VAL A 673 -7.89 -25.38 16.11
CA VAL A 673 -7.76 -24.18 16.97
C VAL A 673 -6.71 -23.20 16.44
N ILE A 674 -5.67 -23.68 15.74
CA ILE A 674 -4.71 -22.82 15.02
C ILE A 674 -5.38 -22.22 13.78
N ALA A 675 -5.99 -23.04 12.91
CA ALA A 675 -6.67 -22.56 11.70
C ALA A 675 -7.77 -21.51 11.97
N LEU A 676 -8.47 -21.60 13.11
CA LEU A 676 -9.46 -20.60 13.54
C LEU A 676 -8.84 -19.27 13.99
N LYS A 677 -7.59 -19.26 14.50
CA LYS A 677 -6.85 -18.02 14.78
C LYS A 677 -6.29 -17.42 13.49
N ASP A 678 -5.79 -18.28 12.62
CA ASP A 678 -5.18 -17.92 11.35
C ASP A 678 -6.16 -17.19 10.40
N THR A 679 -7.49 -17.27 10.60
CA THR A 679 -8.48 -16.44 9.87
C THR A 679 -8.19 -14.94 9.99
N THR A 680 -7.65 -14.50 11.13
CA THR A 680 -7.32 -13.08 11.37
C THR A 680 -6.28 -12.55 10.38
N ILE A 681 -5.41 -13.42 9.86
CA ILE A 681 -4.40 -13.08 8.84
C ILE A 681 -5.09 -12.82 7.48
N VAL A 682 -6.23 -13.46 7.21
CA VAL A 682 -7.01 -13.23 5.98
C VAL A 682 -7.65 -11.84 5.96
N SER A 683 -7.79 -11.16 7.11
CA SER A 683 -8.18 -9.74 7.13
C SER A 683 -7.18 -8.81 6.43
N ALA A 684 -5.96 -9.26 6.16
CA ALA A 684 -4.95 -8.52 5.39
C ALA A 684 -5.23 -8.52 3.86
N ILE A 685 -6.10 -9.40 3.36
CA ILE A 685 -6.59 -9.39 1.97
C ILE A 685 -8.04 -8.87 1.86
N GLY A 686 -8.51 -8.10 2.85
CA GLY A 686 -9.80 -7.40 2.84
C GLY A 686 -11.00 -8.17 3.40
N LEU A 687 -10.93 -9.51 3.54
CA LEU A 687 -12.06 -10.32 3.99
C LEU A 687 -12.62 -9.88 5.35
N VAL A 688 -13.93 -9.58 5.38
CA VAL A 688 -14.63 -9.07 6.57
C VAL A 688 -15.06 -10.19 7.52
N GLU A 689 -14.08 -10.79 8.19
CA GLU A 689 -14.29 -11.72 9.32
C GLU A 689 -14.33 -10.97 10.67
N LEU A 690 -14.35 -11.67 11.82
CA LEU A 690 -14.58 -11.09 13.15
C LEU A 690 -13.58 -9.99 13.55
N PHE A 691 -12.28 -10.17 13.30
CA PHE A 691 -11.26 -9.18 13.64
C PHE A 691 -11.34 -7.95 12.71
N GLN A 692 -11.57 -8.15 11.40
CA GLN A 692 -11.84 -7.05 10.46
C GLN A 692 -13.12 -6.28 10.82
N THR A 693 -14.19 -6.99 11.19
CA THR A 693 -15.44 -6.42 11.71
C THR A 693 -15.19 -5.53 12.93
N GLY A 694 -14.31 -5.97 13.83
CA GLY A 694 -13.82 -5.16 14.93
C GLY A 694 -13.20 -3.84 14.48
N LYS A 695 -12.28 -3.86 13.49
CA LYS A 695 -11.65 -2.64 12.95
C LYS A 695 -12.68 -1.65 12.37
N ILE A 696 -13.70 -2.14 11.67
CA ILE A 696 -14.79 -1.31 11.10
C ILE A 696 -15.58 -0.59 12.20
N ILE A 697 -15.96 -1.30 13.27
CA ILE A 697 -16.66 -0.71 14.42
C ILE A 697 -15.78 0.36 15.08
N ILE A 698 -14.49 0.08 15.25
CA ILE A 698 -13.50 1.02 15.82
C ILE A 698 -13.35 2.27 14.96
N ALA A 699 -13.37 2.16 13.64
CA ALA A 699 -13.23 3.31 12.73
C ALA A 699 -14.45 4.26 12.78
N ARG A 700 -15.62 3.80 13.23
CA ARG A 700 -16.78 4.67 13.54
C ARG A 700 -16.64 5.37 14.89
N ASN A 701 -16.58 4.59 15.97
CA ASN A 701 -16.80 5.10 17.33
C ASN A 701 -15.50 5.40 18.09
N TYR A 702 -14.35 5.05 17.49
CA TYR A 702 -13.01 5.22 18.04
C TYR A 702 -12.81 4.53 19.41
N GLN A 703 -13.53 3.44 19.71
CA GLN A 703 -13.46 2.74 21.03
C GLN A 703 -12.50 1.53 21.06
N SER A 704 -11.33 1.64 20.42
CA SER A 704 -10.46 0.51 20.09
C SER A 704 -10.09 -0.40 21.24
N PHE A 705 -9.66 0.13 22.40
CA PHE A 705 -9.32 -0.70 23.56
C PHE A 705 -10.49 -1.59 24.02
N LYS A 706 -11.69 -1.02 24.08
CA LYS A 706 -12.91 -1.73 24.52
C LYS A 706 -13.32 -2.78 23.48
N MET A 707 -13.24 -2.43 22.20
CA MET A 707 -13.56 -3.35 21.11
C MET A 707 -12.53 -4.49 20.99
N TYR A 708 -11.22 -4.22 21.06
CA TYR A 708 -10.19 -5.27 21.09
C TYR A 708 -10.35 -6.19 22.32
N ALA A 709 -10.75 -5.66 23.49
CA ALA A 709 -11.08 -6.49 24.65
C ALA A 709 -12.31 -7.39 24.40
N ILE A 710 -13.37 -6.87 23.75
CA ILE A 710 -14.53 -7.68 23.33
C ILE A 710 -14.10 -8.79 22.36
N LEU A 711 -13.32 -8.48 21.32
CA LEU A 711 -12.81 -9.47 20.36
C LEU A 711 -11.98 -10.55 21.07
N ALA A 712 -11.08 -10.15 21.98
CA ALA A 712 -10.27 -11.08 22.76
C ALA A 712 -11.15 -12.03 23.62
N VAL A 713 -12.24 -11.52 24.21
CA VAL A 713 -13.22 -12.34 24.94
C VAL A 713 -13.97 -13.29 23.99
N PHE A 714 -14.40 -12.84 22.81
CA PHE A 714 -15.03 -13.70 21.80
C PHE A 714 -14.10 -14.87 21.42
N TYR A 715 -12.89 -14.57 20.93
CA TYR A 715 -11.91 -15.61 20.57
C TYR A 715 -11.59 -16.53 21.76
N LEU A 716 -11.37 -15.99 22.98
CA LEU A 716 -11.12 -16.78 24.17
C LEU A 716 -12.26 -17.75 24.50
N VAL A 717 -13.52 -17.29 24.46
CA VAL A 717 -14.70 -18.12 24.71
C VAL A 717 -14.80 -19.24 23.68
N ILE A 718 -14.70 -18.92 22.39
CA ILE A 718 -14.85 -19.90 21.30
C ILE A 718 -13.72 -20.93 21.30
N ILE A 719 -12.47 -20.48 21.41
CA ILE A 719 -11.30 -21.36 21.52
C ILE A 719 -11.43 -22.26 22.77
N THR A 720 -11.90 -21.72 23.90
CA THR A 720 -12.11 -22.52 25.13
C THR A 720 -13.23 -23.54 24.96
N LEU A 721 -14.36 -23.18 24.34
CA LEU A 721 -15.47 -24.08 24.07
C LEU A 721 -15.05 -25.22 23.14
N LEU A 722 -14.38 -24.90 22.02
CA LEU A 722 -13.86 -25.88 21.08
C LEU A 722 -12.82 -26.80 21.73
N THR A 723 -11.88 -26.25 22.50
CA THR A 723 -10.87 -27.04 23.23
C THR A 723 -11.51 -27.96 24.28
N ARG A 724 -12.57 -27.52 24.98
CA ARG A 724 -13.31 -28.35 25.94
C ARG A 724 -14.12 -29.44 25.24
N PHE A 725 -14.86 -29.11 24.18
CA PHE A 725 -15.61 -30.06 23.37
C PHE A 725 -14.70 -31.15 22.80
N ALA A 726 -13.56 -30.76 22.25
CA ALA A 726 -12.57 -31.67 21.72
C ALA A 726 -11.93 -32.59 22.77
N LYS A 727 -11.55 -32.06 23.94
CA LYS A 727 -11.09 -32.90 25.07
C LYS A 727 -12.17 -33.88 25.56
N GLN A 728 -13.45 -33.59 25.34
CA GLN A 728 -14.55 -34.50 25.63
C GLN A 728 -14.75 -35.56 24.53
N LEU A 729 -14.38 -35.27 23.28
CA LEU A 729 -14.30 -36.28 22.20
C LEU A 729 -13.08 -37.21 22.39
N GLU A 730 -11.92 -36.64 22.74
CA GLU A 730 -10.70 -37.38 23.08
C GLU A 730 -10.96 -38.42 24.19
N LYS A 731 -11.61 -38.00 25.29
CA LYS A 731 -12.07 -38.87 26.39
C LYS A 731 -13.14 -39.92 26.02
N ARG A 732 -13.68 -39.88 24.81
CA ARG A 732 -14.63 -40.88 24.27
C ARG A 732 -14.02 -41.75 23.17
N ALA A 733 -12.90 -41.33 22.59
CA ALA A 733 -12.19 -42.05 21.54
C ALA A 733 -11.08 -42.96 22.09
N ASN A 734 -10.48 -42.59 23.22
CA ASN A 734 -9.52 -43.41 23.96
C ASN A 734 -10.22 -44.49 24.79
#